data_AF-A0A9P6ZEN6-F1
#
_entry.id   AF-A0A9P6ZEN6-F1
#
_cell.length_a   1.000
_cell.length_b   1.000
_cell.length_c   1.000
_cell.angle_alpha   90.00
_cell.angle_beta   90.00
_cell.angle_gamma   90.00
#
_symmetry.space_group_name_H-M   'P 1'
#
loop_
_entity.id
_entity.type
_entity.pdbx_description
1 polymer ?
#
loop_
_entity_poly.entity_id
_entity_poly.type
_entity_poly.pdbx_seq_one_letter_code
_entity_poly.pdbx_strand_id
1 'polypeptide(L)'
;MDIKSWLHTVLQHYQDPERTFRDVDTVLQTYLSLKPKMDTYTSNDGHTQLLLCLHGTIPITYRSIPYNIPVAFWVPREYPNSSPIPYVKPTASMLIREGRHVDKSGLCYHQYRSSWSNDQKHNLLELVAILQQVFAQEPPVYTKPNAATPTPPAIGSPQFQESLLENRNSPTQQRQNMPLSNHKPPSPWMNESTALYNLNQGLASMHLSPSSTTSKSASLPTISPMPVPHVPSPPVRPNTTDSYTMNNKNLHEALYRKLTDRIQQYNVSLSGEMDKLLIQNRQLNEGEAIIEKEYRTLSDLKERLQFNQLVLETRSKEVDDIINKVNAMPDVQIDETICGTSVVGNQLFELVADDNAISDTVYFLAKALNSERIDLATFMKPTYIKSPLTSTTTPFQQLQGKRWTFMNQKRSATTTHDLSYKQTPFLQWKLFPDFEHLVTQTAPAIAVPAFQKLIEAAKAQFVELEKTFEPTWEGTIGKLTELEDEISRAYGILSHLNGVKNSADIRTTLEKIQPDFVKLGLMMNQSFPKYKALEELRNTPEQWNKLDKVQQRIVEHTLRDMKHAGIGFPPDSVEKKRFNEISERLSYLSLTFGNNVLDATNSFKEVITDKDQLAGCSETFLETLRKNAERHGIKEGYCITLDFPIYGPFMTNCKNRELREKIYRANITKASSGAVNNEPIINEILTLKKEKAKLLGYETPADLSLSVKMAQSLQSAESLLDSLFDAALPHAKKELDELTQFASNKLDHPTPLQPWDTGYVTEQYRKELFKYDEETISQYFAFPKVLKGLFDVANEVLGIQVRELSSQDMNDKKITRWHEDVKVFEVSEKGKTVAYFYGDFYSRPSEKRSGAWMDIVTTRFKHQDGQVTLPVAYLICNQPPPQSDKEPSLMKFRDVETLFHEFGHCLQHMMTTVDYAPASGINGIEWDFVEVASQFMENFCSEPEWIHRLSGHYKSGEAIPKDMVSALVKGREFMSGLATLRQLHFSKLDLALHSRFTPPTSDGDLTIFDVDAKIAQQTVLTPRLPEDRFLCSFSHIFGGGYSAGYYSYKWSETYSADAYAAFEEARTKYGTKGIRSMGQHYRDTILALGGGTAPKDVWREFRGRENVDVTALLRHSGLSK
;
A
#
# COMPACT_ATOMS: atom_id res chain seq x y z
N MET A 1 7.12 12.18 -40.71
CA MET A 1 8.37 11.57 -41.20
C MET A 1 8.02 10.70 -42.40
N ASP A 2 8.84 10.65 -43.44
CA ASP A 2 8.65 9.65 -44.51
C ASP A 2 9.02 8.25 -43.98
N ILE A 3 8.26 7.22 -44.37
CA ILE A 3 8.47 5.84 -43.94
C ILE A 3 9.79 5.30 -44.48
N LYS A 4 10.20 5.67 -45.70
CA LYS A 4 11.49 5.20 -46.27
C LYS A 4 12.67 5.84 -45.54
N SER A 5 12.64 7.16 -45.33
CA SER A 5 13.62 7.88 -44.49
C SER A 5 13.71 7.33 -43.05
N TRP A 6 12.57 6.99 -42.43
CA TRP A 6 12.54 6.39 -41.10
C TRP A 6 13.11 4.95 -41.09
N LEU A 7 12.78 4.12 -42.09
CA LEU A 7 13.36 2.78 -42.25
C LEU A 7 14.89 2.83 -42.40
N HIS A 8 15.43 3.73 -43.22
CA HIS A 8 16.89 3.93 -43.35
C HIS A 8 17.57 4.39 -42.04
N THR A 9 16.82 4.94 -41.09
CA THR A 9 17.34 5.29 -39.75
C THR A 9 17.29 4.08 -38.81
N VAL A 10 16.16 3.36 -38.78
CA VAL A 10 15.96 2.16 -37.97
C VAL A 10 16.92 1.02 -38.35
N LEU A 11 17.20 0.86 -39.64
CA LEU A 11 17.96 -0.28 -40.15
C LEU A 11 19.48 -0.16 -39.99
N GLN A 12 20.01 0.97 -39.48
CA GLN A 12 21.44 1.18 -39.26
C GLN A 12 22.08 0.18 -38.27
N HIS A 13 21.27 -0.55 -37.50
CA HIS A 13 21.70 -1.55 -36.53
C HIS A 13 21.36 -3.00 -36.94
N TYR A 14 21.10 -3.24 -38.23
CA TYR A 14 20.88 -4.56 -38.82
C TYR A 14 22.13 -5.03 -39.57
N GLN A 15 22.30 -6.34 -39.69
CA GLN A 15 23.50 -6.94 -40.28
C GLN A 15 23.60 -6.69 -41.80
N ASP A 16 22.46 -6.61 -42.49
CA ASP A 16 22.37 -6.15 -43.88
C ASP A 16 21.22 -5.14 -44.02
N PRO A 17 21.49 -3.83 -43.82
CA PRO A 17 20.47 -2.79 -43.85
C PRO A 17 19.77 -2.67 -45.21
N GLU A 18 20.51 -2.82 -46.31
CA GLU A 18 20.00 -2.66 -47.68
C GLU A 18 19.10 -3.84 -48.10
N ARG A 19 19.50 -5.08 -47.77
CA ARG A 19 18.64 -6.25 -47.95
C ARG A 19 17.38 -6.14 -47.12
N THR A 20 17.51 -5.74 -45.85
CA THR A 20 16.37 -5.59 -44.95
C THR A 20 15.42 -4.51 -45.45
N PHE A 21 15.94 -3.35 -45.88
CA PHE A 21 15.16 -2.26 -46.42
C PHE A 21 14.37 -2.70 -47.65
N ARG A 22 15.03 -3.31 -48.64
CA ARG A 22 14.39 -3.74 -49.89
C ARG A 22 13.29 -4.77 -49.65
N ASP A 23 13.57 -5.80 -48.85
CA ASP A 23 12.60 -6.86 -48.58
C ASP A 23 11.39 -6.32 -47.77
N VAL A 24 11.61 -5.39 -46.84
CA VAL A 24 10.53 -4.72 -46.08
C VAL A 24 9.72 -3.76 -46.96
N ASP A 25 10.36 -2.92 -47.77
CA ASP A 25 9.69 -1.97 -48.68
C ASP A 25 8.82 -2.72 -49.71
N THR A 26 9.31 -3.85 -50.24
CA THR A 26 8.54 -4.73 -51.14
C THR A 26 7.30 -5.30 -50.46
N VAL A 27 7.42 -5.73 -49.19
CA VAL A 27 6.30 -6.25 -48.39
C VAL A 27 5.27 -5.17 -48.09
N LEU A 28 5.70 -3.95 -47.72
CA LEU A 28 4.81 -2.83 -47.43
C LEU A 28 4.09 -2.29 -48.67
N GLN A 29 4.71 -2.38 -49.86
CA GLN A 29 4.07 -2.06 -51.14
C GLN A 29 3.06 -3.14 -51.57
N THR A 30 3.32 -4.41 -51.27
CA THR A 30 2.43 -5.53 -51.64
C THR A 30 1.24 -5.66 -50.68
N TYR A 31 1.49 -5.58 -49.37
CA TYR A 31 0.48 -5.76 -48.32
C TYR A 31 0.18 -4.42 -47.64
N LEU A 32 -0.62 -3.58 -48.31
CA LEU A 32 -0.92 -2.21 -47.89
C LEU A 32 -1.51 -2.05 -46.46
N SER A 33 -2.04 -3.11 -45.86
CA SER A 33 -2.50 -3.11 -44.46
C SER A 33 -1.35 -3.23 -43.44
N LEU A 34 -0.17 -3.74 -43.83
CA LEU A 34 0.99 -3.80 -42.94
C LEU A 34 1.60 -2.40 -42.76
N LYS A 35 2.06 -2.12 -41.55
CA LYS A 35 2.76 -0.88 -41.18
C LYS A 35 4.00 -1.26 -40.36
N PRO A 36 5.14 -0.60 -40.56
CA PRO A 36 6.32 -0.84 -39.74
C PRO A 36 6.27 0.00 -38.46
N LYS A 37 6.72 -0.58 -37.35
CA LYS A 37 7.03 0.13 -36.11
C LYS A 37 8.27 -0.49 -35.44
N MET A 38 8.86 0.20 -34.48
CA MET A 38 9.72 -0.47 -33.50
C MET A 38 8.84 -1.07 -32.41
N ASP A 39 9.15 -2.30 -31.98
CA ASP A 39 8.36 -3.04 -31.00
C ASP A 39 9.25 -4.01 -30.22
N THR A 40 8.94 -4.22 -28.94
CA THR A 40 9.71 -5.14 -28.09
C THR A 40 9.34 -6.58 -28.41
N TYR A 41 10.30 -7.35 -28.90
CA TYR A 41 10.21 -8.79 -28.97
C TYR A 41 10.75 -9.41 -27.68
N THR A 42 10.11 -10.47 -27.19
CA THR A 42 10.61 -11.28 -26.06
C THR A 42 10.76 -12.71 -26.54
N SER A 43 11.95 -13.30 -26.41
CA SER A 43 12.18 -14.72 -26.70
C SER A 43 11.76 -15.62 -25.53
N ASN A 44 11.62 -16.92 -25.81
CA ASN A 44 11.14 -17.93 -24.84
C ASN A 44 12.11 -18.15 -23.64
N ASP A 45 13.30 -17.57 -23.68
CA ASP A 45 14.29 -17.51 -22.61
C ASP A 45 14.14 -16.26 -21.70
N GLY A 46 13.19 -15.36 -22.03
CA GLY A 46 12.94 -14.11 -21.32
C GLY A 46 13.75 -12.91 -21.81
N HIS A 47 14.61 -13.05 -22.82
CA HIS A 47 15.37 -11.90 -23.35
C HIS A 47 14.48 -10.96 -24.18
N THR A 48 14.39 -9.71 -23.73
CA THR A 48 13.66 -8.63 -24.42
C THR A 48 14.58 -7.82 -25.34
N GLN A 49 14.20 -7.60 -26.60
CA GLN A 49 14.93 -6.75 -27.54
C GLN A 49 14.01 -5.90 -28.42
N LEU A 50 14.39 -4.64 -28.66
CA LEU A 50 13.66 -3.74 -29.54
C LEU A 50 14.05 -4.00 -31.01
N LEU A 51 13.06 -4.43 -31.80
CA LEU A 51 13.17 -4.87 -33.19
C LEU A 51 12.17 -4.14 -34.10
N LEU A 52 12.38 -4.24 -35.41
CA LEU A 52 11.43 -3.79 -36.43
C LEU A 52 10.29 -4.81 -36.51
N CYS A 53 9.07 -4.35 -36.33
CA CYS A 53 7.85 -5.16 -36.40
C CYS A 53 6.95 -4.64 -37.54
N LEU A 54 6.64 -5.49 -38.51
CA LEU A 54 5.60 -5.21 -39.51
C LEU A 54 4.28 -5.75 -38.98
N HIS A 55 3.34 -4.88 -38.60
CA HIS A 55 2.06 -5.26 -38.02
C HIS A 55 0.88 -4.79 -38.89
N GLY A 56 -0.22 -5.54 -38.88
CA GLY A 56 -1.41 -5.21 -39.65
C GLY A 56 -2.25 -6.45 -39.94
N THR A 57 -2.77 -6.57 -41.16
CA THR A 57 -3.49 -7.76 -41.62
C THR A 57 -2.97 -8.25 -42.96
N ILE A 58 -3.18 -9.55 -43.24
CA ILE A 58 -2.98 -10.15 -44.57
C ILE A 58 -4.30 -10.77 -45.06
N PRO A 59 -4.69 -10.54 -46.34
CA PRO A 59 -5.96 -11.02 -46.88
C PRO A 59 -5.87 -12.49 -47.30
N ILE A 60 -6.82 -13.32 -46.88
CA ILE A 60 -6.97 -14.72 -47.33
C ILE A 60 -8.36 -14.93 -47.91
N THR A 61 -8.53 -16.01 -48.67
CA THR A 61 -9.87 -16.51 -49.07
C THR A 61 -10.05 -17.92 -48.52
N TYR A 62 -10.99 -18.10 -47.59
CA TYR A 62 -11.33 -19.40 -47.02
C TYR A 62 -12.77 -19.76 -47.37
N ARG A 63 -13.00 -20.93 -47.98
CA ARG A 63 -14.32 -21.39 -48.46
C ARG A 63 -15.06 -20.32 -49.29
N SER A 64 -14.33 -19.66 -50.20
CA SER A 64 -14.81 -18.56 -51.05
C SER A 64 -15.22 -17.26 -50.31
N ILE A 65 -14.95 -17.14 -49.01
CA ILE A 65 -15.17 -15.91 -48.23
C ILE A 65 -13.81 -15.23 -47.98
N PRO A 66 -13.66 -13.92 -48.24
CA PRO A 66 -12.44 -13.18 -47.93
C PRO A 66 -12.37 -12.85 -46.43
N TYR A 67 -11.20 -13.01 -45.82
CA TYR A 67 -10.90 -12.64 -44.43
C TYR A 67 -9.57 -11.89 -44.36
N ASN A 68 -9.43 -10.97 -43.39
CA ASN A 68 -8.17 -10.30 -43.10
C ASN A 68 -7.62 -10.85 -41.79
N ILE A 69 -6.50 -11.60 -41.86
CA ILE A 69 -5.88 -12.24 -40.68
C ILE A 69 -4.91 -11.24 -40.03
N PRO A 70 -5.09 -10.89 -38.75
CA PRO A 70 -4.22 -9.94 -38.07
C PRO A 70 -2.90 -10.59 -37.67
N VAL A 71 -1.78 -9.97 -38.06
CA VAL A 71 -0.43 -10.53 -37.98
C VAL A 71 0.61 -9.49 -37.59
N ALA A 72 1.72 -9.96 -37.03
CA ALA A 72 2.91 -9.20 -36.70
C ALA A 72 4.17 -9.99 -37.08
N PHE A 73 5.11 -9.36 -37.78
CA PHE A 73 6.38 -9.95 -38.21
C PHE A 73 7.54 -9.20 -37.58
N TRP A 74 8.19 -9.79 -36.58
CA TRP A 74 9.44 -9.24 -36.03
C TRP A 74 10.61 -9.63 -36.91
N VAL A 75 11.40 -8.64 -37.35
CA VAL A 75 12.62 -8.85 -38.13
C VAL A 75 13.81 -8.85 -37.17
N PRO A 76 14.57 -9.95 -37.05
CA PRO A 76 15.76 -10.03 -36.20
C PRO A 76 16.90 -9.17 -36.78
N ARG A 77 17.83 -8.70 -35.93
CA ARG A 77 18.95 -7.84 -36.38
C ARG A 77 19.91 -8.56 -37.32
N GLU A 78 19.96 -9.88 -37.22
CA GLU A 78 20.78 -10.78 -38.04
C GLU A 78 20.10 -11.11 -39.39
N TYR A 79 18.95 -10.50 -39.73
CA TYR A 79 18.35 -10.65 -41.06
C TYR A 79 19.33 -10.18 -42.15
N PRO A 80 19.50 -10.91 -43.28
CA PRO A 80 18.75 -12.10 -43.72
C PRO A 80 19.26 -13.46 -43.20
N ASN A 81 20.29 -13.53 -42.36
CA ASN A 81 20.81 -14.81 -41.85
C ASN A 81 19.82 -15.49 -40.89
N SER A 82 19.14 -14.72 -40.05
CA SER A 82 18.02 -15.19 -39.21
C SER A 82 16.67 -14.96 -39.88
N SER A 83 15.79 -15.98 -39.84
CA SER A 83 14.43 -15.87 -40.36
C SER A 83 13.55 -14.94 -39.49
N PRO A 84 12.70 -14.09 -40.10
CA PRO A 84 11.68 -13.31 -39.40
C PRO A 84 10.80 -14.17 -38.49
N ILE A 85 10.19 -13.54 -37.48
CA ILE A 85 9.41 -14.20 -36.43
C ILE A 85 7.93 -13.80 -36.59
N PRO A 86 7.14 -14.59 -37.35
CA PRO A 86 5.72 -14.31 -37.59
C PRO A 86 4.85 -14.72 -36.40
N TYR A 87 3.89 -13.86 -36.05
CA TYR A 87 2.79 -14.16 -35.15
C TYR A 87 1.45 -13.77 -35.76
N VAL A 88 0.43 -14.57 -35.47
CA VAL A 88 -0.99 -14.16 -35.50
C VAL A 88 -1.28 -13.38 -34.22
N LYS A 89 -1.92 -12.22 -34.35
CA LYS A 89 -2.28 -11.34 -33.21
C LYS A 89 -3.78 -11.06 -33.23
N PRO A 90 -4.61 -11.89 -32.59
CA PRO A 90 -6.07 -11.77 -32.66
C PRO A 90 -6.54 -10.40 -32.15
N THR A 91 -7.57 -9.85 -32.80
CA THR A 91 -8.27 -8.67 -32.28
C THR A 91 -9.14 -9.04 -31.08
N ALA A 92 -9.69 -8.05 -30.37
CA ALA A 92 -10.51 -8.27 -29.17
C ALA A 92 -11.71 -9.22 -29.38
N SER A 93 -12.21 -9.36 -30.61
CA SER A 93 -13.33 -10.23 -31.01
C SER A 93 -12.90 -11.60 -31.58
N MET A 94 -11.59 -11.92 -31.59
CA MET A 94 -11.05 -13.17 -32.14
C MET A 94 -10.39 -14.04 -31.06
N LEU A 95 -10.27 -15.34 -31.35
CA LEU A 95 -9.43 -16.31 -30.65
C LEU A 95 -8.49 -16.98 -31.64
N ILE A 96 -7.29 -17.34 -31.21
CA ILE A 96 -6.38 -18.18 -31.99
C ILE A 96 -6.94 -19.60 -32.08
N ARG A 97 -6.91 -20.17 -33.28
CA ARG A 97 -7.05 -21.61 -33.52
C ARG A 97 -5.65 -22.20 -33.57
N GLU A 98 -5.28 -22.94 -32.53
CA GLU A 98 -4.14 -23.83 -32.57
C GLU A 98 -4.32 -24.84 -33.72
N GLY A 99 -3.29 -25.02 -34.53
CA GLY A 99 -3.32 -25.83 -35.75
C GLY A 99 -1.91 -26.27 -36.15
N ARG A 100 -1.74 -26.83 -37.35
CA ARG A 100 -0.43 -27.36 -37.79
C ARG A 100 0.65 -26.27 -37.88
N HIS A 101 0.23 -25.04 -38.11
CA HIS A 101 1.12 -23.93 -38.48
C HIS A 101 1.07 -22.73 -37.52
N VAL A 102 0.28 -22.79 -36.44
CA VAL A 102 0.17 -21.71 -35.43
C VAL A 102 -0.08 -22.34 -34.05
N ASP A 103 0.71 -21.97 -33.06
CA ASP A 103 0.54 -22.43 -31.67
C ASP A 103 -0.39 -21.53 -30.84
N LYS A 104 -0.60 -21.88 -29.56
CA LYS A 104 -1.47 -21.13 -28.62
C LYS A 104 -1.03 -19.69 -28.35
N SER A 105 0.25 -19.35 -28.54
CA SER A 105 0.77 -17.97 -28.42
C SER A 105 0.55 -17.14 -29.70
N GLY A 106 0.18 -17.81 -30.80
CA GLY A 106 0.05 -17.24 -32.13
C GLY A 106 1.31 -17.32 -32.97
N LEU A 107 2.43 -17.90 -32.47
CA LEU A 107 3.68 -18.04 -33.23
C LEU A 107 3.47 -18.98 -34.42
N CYS A 108 3.88 -18.56 -35.63
CA CYS A 108 3.64 -19.31 -36.85
C CYS A 108 4.85 -20.19 -37.25
N TYR A 109 4.59 -21.44 -37.65
CA TYR A 109 5.59 -22.44 -38.02
C TYR A 109 5.38 -22.93 -39.45
N HIS A 110 6.44 -22.90 -40.25
CA HIS A 110 6.45 -23.49 -41.59
C HIS A 110 7.85 -24.02 -41.94
N GLN A 111 7.93 -25.03 -42.82
CA GLN A 111 9.20 -25.62 -43.23
C GLN A 111 10.14 -24.57 -43.84
N TYR A 112 9.61 -23.61 -44.61
CA TYR A 112 10.34 -22.47 -45.19
C TYR A 112 11.06 -21.58 -44.16
N ARG A 113 10.53 -21.48 -42.93
CA ARG A 113 11.22 -20.81 -41.80
C ARG A 113 12.28 -21.70 -41.16
N SER A 114 12.07 -23.01 -41.17
CA SER A 114 12.97 -24.01 -40.60
C SER A 114 14.16 -24.35 -41.50
N SER A 115 14.01 -24.17 -42.82
CA SER A 115 15.05 -24.34 -43.84
C SER A 115 15.71 -23.03 -44.27
N TRP A 116 15.47 -21.94 -43.53
CA TRP A 116 15.85 -20.59 -43.94
C TRP A 116 17.37 -20.45 -44.10
N SER A 117 17.80 -19.93 -45.25
CA SER A 117 19.20 -19.66 -45.56
C SER A 117 19.37 -18.28 -46.17
N ASN A 118 20.51 -17.62 -45.97
CA ASN A 118 20.87 -16.40 -46.69
C ASN A 118 21.29 -16.70 -48.14
N ASP A 119 20.35 -17.22 -48.93
CA ASP A 119 20.41 -17.26 -50.38
C ASP A 119 19.34 -16.32 -50.97
N GLN A 120 19.38 -16.07 -52.28
CA GLN A 120 18.39 -15.19 -52.94
C GLN A 120 16.98 -15.80 -53.01
N LYS A 121 16.79 -17.06 -52.55
CA LYS A 121 15.48 -17.73 -52.54
C LYS A 121 14.67 -17.38 -51.31
N HIS A 122 15.30 -17.35 -50.12
CA HIS A 122 14.59 -16.97 -48.90
C HIS A 122 14.46 -15.46 -48.76
N ASN A 123 13.24 -14.97 -48.59
CA ASN A 123 12.93 -13.55 -48.42
C ASN A 123 11.61 -13.35 -47.64
N LEU A 124 11.42 -12.16 -47.07
CA LEU A 124 10.25 -11.86 -46.23
C LEU A 124 8.93 -11.87 -47.02
N LEU A 125 8.90 -11.43 -48.28
CA LEU A 125 7.66 -11.40 -49.09
C LEU A 125 7.08 -12.80 -49.29
N GLU A 126 7.94 -13.75 -49.67
CA GLU A 126 7.57 -15.14 -49.88
C GLU A 126 7.11 -15.81 -48.57
N LEU A 127 7.71 -15.47 -47.41
CA LEU A 127 7.23 -15.92 -46.10
C LEU A 127 5.80 -15.42 -45.81
N VAL A 128 5.47 -14.18 -46.16
CA VAL A 128 4.11 -13.64 -46.01
C VAL A 128 3.13 -14.35 -46.97
N ALA A 129 3.52 -14.58 -48.23
CA ALA A 129 2.72 -15.27 -49.22
C ALA A 129 2.45 -16.74 -48.85
N ILE A 130 3.44 -17.45 -48.32
CA ILE A 130 3.31 -18.81 -47.80
C ILE A 130 2.33 -18.85 -46.62
N LEU A 131 2.43 -17.92 -45.67
CA LEU A 131 1.49 -17.86 -44.55
C LEU A 131 0.07 -17.50 -45.01
N GLN A 132 -0.07 -16.64 -46.02
CA GLN A 132 -1.34 -16.35 -46.69
C GLN A 132 -1.97 -17.62 -47.29
N GLN A 133 -1.19 -18.45 -47.98
CA GLN A 133 -1.63 -19.73 -48.56
C GLN A 133 -1.96 -20.80 -47.50
N VAL A 134 -1.20 -20.84 -46.41
CA VAL A 134 -1.45 -21.75 -45.27
C VAL A 134 -2.73 -21.36 -44.54
N PHE A 135 -2.92 -20.08 -44.22
CA PHE A 135 -4.12 -19.59 -43.54
C PHE A 135 -5.38 -19.68 -44.42
N ALA A 136 -5.24 -19.64 -45.75
CA ALA A 136 -6.32 -19.94 -46.70
C ALA A 136 -6.77 -21.42 -46.70
N GLN A 137 -5.98 -22.33 -46.12
CA GLN A 137 -6.35 -23.74 -45.91
C GLN A 137 -6.82 -23.99 -44.46
N GLU A 138 -6.10 -23.45 -43.47
CA GLU A 138 -6.40 -23.57 -42.05
C GLU A 138 -6.39 -22.17 -41.41
N PRO A 139 -7.55 -21.47 -41.33
CA PRO A 139 -7.61 -20.13 -40.75
C PRO A 139 -7.22 -20.16 -39.25
N PRO A 140 -6.18 -19.41 -38.86
CA PRO A 140 -5.58 -19.49 -37.52
C PRO A 140 -6.32 -18.65 -36.48
N VAL A 141 -7.46 -18.04 -36.85
CA VAL A 141 -8.36 -17.34 -35.95
C VAL A 141 -9.81 -17.74 -36.22
N TYR A 142 -10.64 -17.60 -35.20
CA TYR A 142 -12.08 -17.64 -35.29
C TYR A 142 -12.70 -16.56 -34.40
N THR A 143 -13.90 -16.11 -34.74
CA THR A 143 -14.64 -15.13 -33.93
C THR A 143 -14.96 -15.74 -32.57
N LYS A 144 -14.80 -14.97 -31.49
CA LYS A 144 -15.31 -15.32 -30.16
C LYS A 144 -16.80 -15.65 -30.26
N PRO A 145 -17.29 -16.73 -29.63
CA PRO A 145 -18.73 -16.98 -29.56
C PRO A 145 -19.41 -15.84 -28.80
N ASN A 146 -20.21 -15.02 -29.49
CA ASN A 146 -21.14 -14.12 -28.82
C ASN A 146 -22.18 -14.96 -28.07
N ALA A 147 -22.50 -14.56 -26.83
CA ALA A 147 -23.69 -15.09 -26.16
C ALA A 147 -24.92 -14.76 -27.02
N ALA A 148 -25.78 -15.76 -27.27
CA ALA A 148 -26.81 -15.66 -28.29
C ALA A 148 -28.00 -14.80 -27.83
N THR A 149 -28.19 -13.64 -28.47
CA THR A 149 -29.47 -12.93 -28.47
C THR A 149 -30.48 -13.72 -29.33
N PRO A 150 -31.74 -13.94 -28.90
CA PRO A 150 -32.70 -14.73 -29.67
C PRO A 150 -33.12 -14.07 -30.99
N THR A 151 -33.27 -14.88 -32.05
CA THR A 151 -33.90 -14.48 -33.32
C THR A 151 -35.30 -15.11 -33.45
N PRO A 152 -36.26 -14.47 -34.13
CA PRO A 152 -37.68 -14.84 -34.06
C PRO A 152 -38.08 -16.04 -34.95
N PRO A 153 -39.21 -16.72 -34.66
CA PRO A 153 -39.67 -17.85 -35.46
C PRO A 153 -40.30 -17.44 -36.80
N ALA A 154 -40.25 -18.34 -37.79
CA ALA A 154 -40.97 -18.22 -39.06
C ALA A 154 -42.39 -18.82 -38.99
N ILE A 155 -43.27 -18.37 -39.90
CA ILE A 155 -44.69 -18.77 -39.98
C ILE A 155 -44.82 -20.16 -40.64
N GLY A 156 -45.65 -21.06 -40.09
CA GLY A 156 -45.97 -22.35 -40.72
C GLY A 156 -46.97 -23.25 -39.99
N SER A 157 -48.26 -23.08 -40.30
CA SER A 157 -49.38 -24.07 -40.29
C SER A 157 -49.46 -25.20 -39.22
N PRO A 158 -50.52 -25.25 -38.38
CA PRO A 158 -50.75 -26.34 -37.42
C PRO A 158 -51.66 -27.48 -37.92
N GLN A 159 -51.53 -28.68 -37.34
CA GLN A 159 -52.56 -29.74 -37.37
C GLN A 159 -52.67 -30.49 -36.01
N PHE A 160 -53.88 -30.44 -35.44
CA PHE A 160 -54.62 -31.52 -34.73
C PHE A 160 -54.07 -32.26 -33.48
N GLN A 161 -54.87 -32.18 -32.39
CA GLN A 161 -55.29 -33.27 -31.44
C GLN A 161 -54.22 -33.99 -30.55
N GLU A 162 -54.49 -34.50 -29.33
CA GLU A 162 -55.61 -34.39 -28.35
C GLU A 162 -55.21 -35.01 -26.97
N SER A 163 -55.91 -34.68 -25.86
CA SER A 163 -56.06 -35.50 -24.60
C SER A 163 -54.83 -35.75 -23.66
N LEU A 164 -54.93 -36.11 -22.35
CA LEU A 164 -55.95 -36.04 -21.25
C LEU A 164 -55.32 -36.33 -19.84
N LEU A 165 -55.97 -35.87 -18.75
CA LEU A 165 -56.06 -36.42 -17.36
C LEU A 165 -54.90 -36.47 -16.31
N GLU A 166 -54.96 -35.52 -15.36
CA GLU A 166 -55.00 -35.59 -13.87
C GLU A 166 -54.40 -36.70 -12.92
N ASN A 167 -53.98 -36.21 -11.72
CA ASN A 167 -54.31 -36.65 -10.32
C ASN A 167 -53.37 -37.53 -9.41
N ARG A 168 -53.02 -36.93 -8.23
CA ARG A 168 -52.88 -37.46 -6.82
C ARG A 168 -51.74 -38.40 -6.31
N ASN A 169 -50.88 -37.80 -5.47
CA ASN A 169 -50.30 -38.19 -4.16
C ASN A 169 -50.36 -39.65 -3.58
N SER A 170 -49.15 -40.17 -3.25
CA SER A 170 -48.71 -40.72 -1.91
C SER A 170 -49.28 -42.06 -1.33
N PRO A 171 -48.58 -42.76 -0.38
CA PRO A 171 -47.14 -42.77 0.00
C PRO A 171 -46.54 -44.20 0.29
N THR A 172 -45.39 -44.24 0.99
CA THR A 172 -44.86 -45.26 1.97
C THR A 172 -43.80 -46.34 1.59
N GLN A 173 -42.77 -46.40 2.47
CA GLN A 173 -41.89 -47.52 2.93
C GLN A 173 -40.66 -48.08 2.16
N GLN A 174 -39.52 -48.01 2.89
CA GLN A 174 -38.46 -49.02 3.12
C GLN A 174 -37.31 -49.35 2.10
N ARG A 175 -36.08 -49.21 2.64
CA ARG A 175 -34.82 -50.00 2.48
C ARG A 175 -34.00 -50.02 1.17
N GLN A 176 -32.72 -49.63 1.34
CA GLN A 176 -31.49 -50.27 0.85
C GLN A 176 -31.36 -50.69 -0.63
N ASN A 177 -30.58 -49.94 -1.43
CA ASN A 177 -29.24 -50.35 -1.86
C ASN A 177 -28.50 -49.31 -2.75
N MET A 178 -27.20 -49.55 -2.94
CA MET A 178 -26.27 -48.86 -3.87
C MET A 178 -26.29 -49.49 -5.29
N PRO A 179 -25.63 -48.93 -6.34
CA PRO A 179 -25.14 -47.55 -6.59
C PRO A 179 -25.38 -47.05 -8.05
N LEU A 180 -24.65 -46.00 -8.46
CA LEU A 180 -24.20 -45.63 -9.83
C LEU A 180 -25.06 -44.75 -10.79
N SER A 181 -24.52 -43.55 -11.01
CA SER A 181 -24.28 -42.83 -12.29
C SER A 181 -25.41 -42.25 -13.17
N ASN A 182 -25.29 -40.92 -13.35
CA ASN A 182 -25.25 -40.17 -14.63
C ASN A 182 -26.52 -39.71 -15.38
N HIS A 183 -26.40 -38.45 -15.84
CA HIS A 183 -27.03 -37.74 -16.98
C HIS A 183 -28.52 -37.31 -16.94
N LYS A 184 -28.70 -35.98 -16.79
CA LYS A 184 -29.43 -35.01 -17.67
C LYS A 184 -30.02 -35.55 -19.01
N PRO A 185 -30.99 -34.86 -19.66
CA PRO A 185 -31.91 -33.76 -19.26
C PRO A 185 -33.36 -34.06 -19.78
N PRO A 186 -34.18 -33.17 -20.40
CA PRO A 186 -34.50 -31.74 -20.21
C PRO A 186 -36.01 -31.48 -19.89
N SER A 187 -36.45 -30.21 -19.86
CA SER A 187 -37.84 -29.75 -19.68
C SER A 187 -38.38 -29.04 -20.94
N PRO A 188 -39.73 -28.98 -21.16
CA PRO A 188 -40.32 -27.78 -21.77
C PRO A 188 -41.73 -27.36 -21.24
N TRP A 189 -41.89 -26.03 -21.00
CA TRP A 189 -42.94 -25.08 -21.49
C TRP A 189 -44.44 -25.46 -21.61
N MET A 190 -45.45 -24.54 -21.62
CA MET A 190 -45.71 -23.16 -21.11
C MET A 190 -47.20 -22.81 -21.43
N ASN A 191 -47.82 -21.80 -20.79
CA ASN A 191 -48.75 -20.76 -21.35
C ASN A 191 -49.69 -20.16 -20.26
N GLU A 192 -50.52 -19.13 -20.49
CA GLU A 192 -50.32 -17.74 -21.01
C GLU A 192 -51.70 -17.01 -20.97
N SER A 193 -51.78 -15.69 -20.69
CA SER A 193 -52.98 -14.88 -21.03
C SER A 193 -52.72 -13.36 -21.11
N THR A 194 -53.00 -12.80 -22.29
CA THR A 194 -52.65 -11.50 -22.92
C THR A 194 -53.32 -10.20 -22.41
N ALA A 195 -52.63 -9.05 -22.55
CA ALA A 195 -53.17 -7.68 -22.72
C ALA A 195 -52.10 -6.69 -23.26
N LEU A 196 -52.38 -5.42 -23.66
CA LEU A 196 -53.11 -4.96 -24.87
C LEU A 196 -52.76 -3.47 -25.23
N TYR A 197 -52.62 -3.13 -26.53
CA TYR A 197 -52.36 -1.78 -27.16
C TYR A 197 -51.04 -1.03 -26.79
N ASN A 198 -50.19 -0.45 -27.67
CA ASN A 198 -50.26 0.35 -28.94
C ASN A 198 -50.44 1.89 -28.73
N LEU A 199 -49.77 2.86 -29.41
CA LEU A 199 -48.73 2.85 -30.49
C LEU A 199 -48.00 4.23 -30.68
N ASN A 200 -46.76 4.22 -31.23
CA ASN A 200 -46.07 5.22 -32.12
C ASN A 200 -45.73 6.72 -31.78
N GLN A 201 -44.40 7.01 -31.86
CA GLN A 201 -43.67 8.05 -32.65
C GLN A 201 -44.01 9.57 -32.69
N GLY A 202 -42.95 10.43 -32.67
CA GLY A 202 -42.68 11.38 -33.78
C GLY A 202 -42.30 12.86 -33.54
N LEU A 203 -40.99 13.18 -33.55
CA LEU A 203 -40.31 14.41 -34.07
C LEU A 203 -40.65 15.88 -33.62
N ALA A 204 -39.56 16.58 -33.23
CA ALA A 204 -39.11 17.93 -33.65
C ALA A 204 -39.75 19.28 -33.17
N SER A 205 -38.98 19.97 -32.31
CA SER A 205 -38.41 21.34 -32.49
C SER A 205 -39.08 22.65 -31.98
N MET A 206 -38.18 23.56 -31.54
CA MET A 206 -38.23 25.05 -31.37
C MET A 206 -39.00 25.75 -30.21
N HIS A 207 -38.17 26.28 -29.29
CA HIS A 207 -38.23 27.52 -28.48
C HIS A 207 -39.46 28.45 -28.46
N LEU A 208 -39.72 28.99 -27.25
CA LEU A 208 -39.82 30.45 -27.01
C LEU A 208 -39.33 30.81 -25.59
N SER A 209 -39.08 32.11 -25.31
CA SER A 209 -38.22 32.59 -24.20
C SER A 209 -38.97 33.23 -23.01
N PRO A 210 -38.37 33.30 -21.79
CA PRO A 210 -39.02 33.80 -20.57
C PRO A 210 -38.97 35.33 -20.38
N SER A 211 -39.88 35.87 -19.56
CA SER A 211 -40.07 37.31 -19.33
C SER A 211 -39.41 37.85 -18.05
N SER A 212 -38.23 38.45 -18.22
CA SER A 212 -37.72 39.69 -17.60
C SER A 212 -38.31 40.27 -16.29
N THR A 213 -37.42 40.71 -15.38
CA THR A 213 -37.23 42.09 -14.80
C THR A 213 -36.60 41.98 -13.40
N THR A 214 -35.72 42.84 -12.84
CA THR A 214 -34.84 43.96 -13.27
C THR A 214 -33.77 44.16 -12.15
N SER A 215 -32.67 44.94 -12.21
CA SER A 215 -32.30 46.14 -12.99
C SER A 215 -30.77 46.39 -13.04
N LYS A 216 -30.27 46.94 -14.17
CA LYS A 216 -29.26 48.04 -14.33
C LYS A 216 -27.86 47.93 -13.64
N SER A 217 -26.75 48.44 -14.18
CA SER A 217 -26.36 49.09 -15.46
C SER A 217 -24.81 49.28 -15.46
N ALA A 218 -24.06 49.65 -16.50
CA ALA A 218 -24.37 50.23 -17.83
C ALA A 218 -23.45 49.63 -18.93
N SER A 219 -23.25 50.31 -20.08
CA SER A 219 -22.63 49.68 -21.27
C SER A 219 -22.16 50.66 -22.38
N LEU A 220 -21.38 50.13 -23.34
CA LEU A 220 -21.10 50.61 -24.73
C LEU A 220 -20.00 51.68 -24.93
N PRO A 221 -19.43 51.83 -26.15
CA PRO A 221 -19.66 51.07 -27.40
C PRO A 221 -18.41 50.42 -28.05
N THR A 222 -18.65 49.61 -29.09
CA THR A 222 -17.65 49.06 -30.04
C THR A 222 -18.06 49.41 -31.48
N ILE A 223 -17.12 49.43 -32.44
CA ILE A 223 -17.38 49.73 -33.86
C ILE A 223 -16.91 48.55 -34.74
N SER A 224 -17.62 48.28 -35.84
CA SER A 224 -17.29 47.26 -36.84
C SER A 224 -17.59 47.77 -38.27
N PRO A 225 -16.91 47.24 -39.31
CA PRO A 225 -17.44 47.24 -40.68
C PRO A 225 -17.44 45.84 -41.36
N MET A 226 -18.06 45.78 -42.55
CA MET A 226 -18.54 44.59 -43.28
C MET A 226 -17.57 44.01 -44.36
N PRO A 227 -17.85 42.80 -44.94
CA PRO A 227 -16.96 42.07 -45.87
C PRO A 227 -17.41 42.04 -47.36
N VAL A 228 -16.52 41.62 -48.29
CA VAL A 228 -16.79 41.34 -49.74
C VAL A 228 -15.76 40.30 -50.33
N PRO A 229 -15.85 39.74 -51.58
CA PRO A 229 -15.82 38.28 -51.78
C PRO A 229 -14.77 37.69 -52.79
N HIS A 230 -14.95 36.41 -53.16
CA HIS A 230 -14.10 35.55 -54.03
C HIS A 230 -14.42 35.57 -55.56
N VAL A 231 -13.60 34.78 -56.33
CA VAL A 231 -13.80 34.12 -57.68
C VAL A 231 -13.26 34.89 -58.91
N PRO A 232 -12.54 34.29 -59.92
CA PRO A 232 -11.81 33.02 -60.06
C PRO A 232 -10.35 33.18 -60.66
N SER A 233 -9.89 32.30 -61.58
CA SER A 233 -8.67 32.32 -62.44
C SER A 233 -8.86 31.35 -63.65
N PRO A 234 -8.00 31.24 -64.71
CA PRO A 234 -6.68 31.85 -65.06
C PRO A 234 -6.82 32.70 -66.38
N PRO A 235 -6.09 32.61 -67.55
CA PRO A 235 -4.81 31.98 -67.99
C PRO A 235 -3.86 32.74 -69.01
N VAL A 236 -2.65 32.18 -69.21
CA VAL A 236 -1.75 32.11 -70.43
C VAL A 236 -1.38 33.38 -71.27
N ARG A 237 -0.08 33.80 -71.17
CA ARG A 237 1.01 34.16 -72.17
C ARG A 237 0.70 34.85 -73.55
N PRO A 238 1.70 35.43 -74.29
CA PRO A 238 3.14 35.74 -74.01
C PRO A 238 3.70 37.15 -74.46
N ASN A 239 4.90 37.54 -73.98
CA ASN A 239 5.91 38.49 -74.55
C ASN A 239 5.47 39.97 -74.82
N THR A 240 6.34 40.99 -75.03
CA THR A 240 7.79 41.13 -75.35
C THR A 240 8.49 42.30 -74.58
N THR A 241 9.84 42.34 -74.64
CA THR A 241 10.77 43.53 -74.61
C THR A 241 10.75 44.56 -73.46
N ASP A 242 11.87 44.61 -72.72
CA ASP A 242 12.85 45.74 -72.62
C ASP A 242 12.40 47.21 -72.45
N SER A 243 13.05 48.07 -71.64
CA SER A 243 14.15 47.90 -70.66
C SER A 243 14.34 49.16 -69.78
N TYR A 244 15.26 49.11 -68.80
CA TYR A 244 15.85 50.25 -68.06
C TYR A 244 14.93 51.29 -67.38
N THR A 245 14.34 50.92 -66.22
CA THR A 245 14.16 51.88 -65.09
C THR A 245 14.10 51.21 -63.70
N MET A 246 14.47 49.93 -63.60
CA MET A 246 14.42 49.13 -62.37
C MET A 246 15.77 49.14 -61.63
N ASN A 247 15.98 50.12 -60.74
CA ASN A 247 17.01 49.98 -59.69
C ASN A 247 16.71 50.75 -58.38
N ASN A 248 16.00 51.90 -58.42
CA ASN A 248 15.67 52.65 -57.20
C ASN A 248 14.41 52.16 -56.46
N LYS A 249 13.42 51.56 -57.15
CA LYS A 249 12.19 51.05 -56.48
C LYS A 249 12.50 49.87 -55.54
N ASN A 250 13.24 48.87 -56.04
CA ASN A 250 13.55 47.65 -55.29
C ASN A 250 14.29 47.92 -53.98
N LEU A 251 15.21 48.88 -53.95
CA LEU A 251 15.92 49.25 -52.71
C LEU A 251 14.99 49.91 -51.70
N HIS A 252 14.07 50.78 -52.16
CA HIS A 252 13.10 51.45 -51.29
C HIS A 252 12.08 50.47 -50.71
N GLU A 253 11.52 49.56 -51.52
CA GLU A 253 10.60 48.51 -51.05
C GLU A 253 11.29 47.52 -50.10
N ALA A 254 12.55 47.13 -50.38
CA ALA A 254 13.32 46.25 -49.50
C ALA A 254 13.63 46.91 -48.15
N LEU A 255 13.91 48.22 -48.13
CA LEU A 255 14.12 48.98 -46.91
C LEU A 255 12.82 49.13 -46.11
N TYR A 256 11.71 49.47 -46.79
CA TYR A 256 10.39 49.57 -46.16
C TYR A 256 9.95 48.23 -45.55
N ARG A 257 10.07 47.10 -46.27
CA ARG A 257 9.78 45.78 -45.71
C ARG A 257 10.63 45.50 -44.47
N LYS A 258 11.95 45.68 -44.53
CA LYS A 258 12.82 45.50 -43.35
C LYS A 258 12.47 46.42 -42.18
N LEU A 259 11.96 47.62 -42.42
CA LEU A 259 11.49 48.50 -41.35
C LEU A 259 10.19 47.96 -40.75
N THR A 260 9.20 47.64 -41.59
CA THR A 260 7.89 47.09 -41.18
C THR A 260 8.05 45.78 -40.42
N ASP A 261 8.83 44.82 -40.93
CA ASP A 261 9.08 43.53 -40.29
C ASP A 261 9.70 43.71 -38.90
N ARG A 262 10.63 44.66 -38.76
CA ARG A 262 11.31 44.95 -37.49
C ARG A 262 10.42 45.70 -36.50
N ILE A 263 9.54 46.59 -36.98
CA ILE A 263 8.49 47.22 -36.16
C ILE A 263 7.47 46.18 -35.71
N GLN A 264 7.07 45.26 -36.58
CA GLN A 264 6.17 44.15 -36.26
C GLN A 264 6.78 43.26 -35.16
N GLN A 265 8.07 42.92 -35.27
CA GLN A 265 8.80 42.16 -34.25
C GLN A 265 8.89 42.90 -32.90
N TYR A 266 9.21 44.20 -32.90
CA TYR A 266 9.21 45.01 -31.68
C TYR A 266 7.82 45.10 -31.03
N ASN A 267 6.77 45.29 -31.81
CA ASN A 267 5.39 45.36 -31.31
C ASN A 267 4.95 44.02 -30.67
N VAL A 268 5.30 42.88 -31.29
CA VAL A 268 5.05 41.55 -30.71
C VAL A 268 5.85 41.33 -29.43
N SER A 269 7.12 41.75 -29.38
CA SER A 269 7.96 41.66 -28.18
C SER A 269 7.40 42.51 -27.03
N LEU A 270 7.04 43.77 -27.31
CA LEU A 270 6.46 44.70 -26.35
C LEU A 270 5.07 44.24 -25.85
N SER A 271 4.24 43.64 -26.71
CA SER A 271 2.99 43.01 -26.27
C SER A 271 3.27 41.86 -25.31
N GLY A 272 4.19 40.95 -25.66
CA GLY A 272 4.56 39.82 -24.80
C GLY A 272 5.25 40.21 -23.49
N GLU A 273 5.85 41.39 -23.41
CA GLU A 273 6.34 41.98 -22.15
C GLU A 273 5.20 42.65 -21.36
N MET A 274 4.30 43.37 -22.02
CA MET A 274 3.09 43.95 -21.42
C MET A 274 2.21 42.86 -20.78
N ASP A 275 1.98 41.75 -21.48
CA ASP A 275 1.17 40.62 -21.00
C ASP A 275 1.80 39.97 -19.77
N LYS A 276 3.14 39.81 -19.74
CA LYS A 276 3.86 39.33 -18.55
C LYS A 276 3.74 40.28 -17.38
N LEU A 277 3.87 41.60 -17.60
CA LEU A 277 3.72 42.61 -16.56
C LEU A 277 2.29 42.68 -16.02
N LEU A 278 1.27 42.48 -16.88
CA LEU A 278 -0.14 42.39 -16.46
C LEU A 278 -0.42 41.13 -15.63
N ILE A 279 0.19 40.00 -15.98
CA ILE A 279 0.11 38.76 -15.17
C ILE A 279 0.80 38.95 -13.83
N GLN A 280 2.02 39.50 -13.81
CA GLN A 280 2.76 39.78 -12.56
C GLN A 280 2.02 40.78 -11.67
N ASN A 281 1.44 41.84 -12.23
CA ASN A 281 0.63 42.81 -11.50
C ASN A 281 -0.59 42.15 -10.86
N ARG A 282 -1.29 41.27 -11.60
CA ARG A 282 -2.40 40.48 -11.04
C ARG A 282 -1.95 39.59 -9.87
N GLN A 283 -0.86 38.84 -10.05
CA GLN A 283 -0.29 37.98 -9.00
C GLN A 283 0.14 38.77 -7.75
N LEU A 284 0.62 40.01 -7.92
CA LEU A 284 0.95 40.90 -6.80
C LEU A 284 -0.30 41.36 -6.06
N ASN A 285 -1.37 41.74 -6.76
CA ASN A 285 -2.65 42.15 -6.13
C ASN A 285 -3.34 40.96 -5.43
N GLU A 286 -3.26 39.76 -6.01
CA GLU A 286 -3.73 38.51 -5.39
C GLU A 286 -2.91 38.19 -4.13
N GLY A 287 -1.58 38.36 -4.19
CA GLY A 287 -0.68 38.24 -3.04
C GLY A 287 -0.96 39.26 -1.93
N GLU A 288 -1.25 40.51 -2.26
CA GLU A 288 -1.63 41.57 -1.32
C GLU A 288 -2.94 41.22 -0.59
N ALA A 289 -3.95 40.74 -1.31
CA ALA A 289 -5.22 40.29 -0.71
C ALA A 289 -5.04 39.07 0.22
N ILE A 290 -4.12 38.16 -0.09
CA ILE A 290 -3.74 37.05 0.80
C ILE A 290 -3.02 37.59 2.04
N ILE A 291 -2.05 38.51 1.88
CA ILE A 291 -1.31 39.10 3.00
C ILE A 291 -2.25 39.88 3.94
N GLU A 292 -3.22 40.63 3.42
CA GLU A 292 -4.25 41.28 4.27
C GLU A 292 -5.06 40.25 5.07
N LYS A 293 -5.47 39.14 4.44
CA LYS A 293 -6.27 38.10 5.09
C LYS A 293 -5.48 37.41 6.20
N GLU A 294 -4.22 37.07 5.96
CA GLU A 294 -3.35 36.46 6.97
C GLU A 294 -2.99 37.46 8.08
N TYR A 295 -2.79 38.76 7.76
CA TYR A 295 -2.60 39.82 8.76
C TYR A 295 -3.81 39.97 9.69
N ARG A 296 -5.04 39.98 9.14
CA ARG A 296 -6.29 39.97 9.94
C ARG A 296 -6.36 38.73 10.83
N THR A 297 -6.05 37.56 10.28
CA THR A 297 -6.05 36.28 11.02
C THR A 297 -5.02 36.28 12.17
N LEU A 298 -3.83 36.85 11.96
CA LEU A 298 -2.81 37.03 13.00
C LEU A 298 -3.23 38.07 14.06
N SER A 299 -4.02 39.09 13.69
CA SER A 299 -4.58 40.06 14.65
C SER A 299 -5.61 39.39 15.57
N ASP A 300 -6.58 38.65 15.01
CA ASP A 300 -7.54 37.85 15.78
C ASP A 300 -6.83 36.84 16.71
N LEU A 301 -5.77 36.17 16.21
CA LEU A 301 -4.98 35.24 17.01
C LEU A 301 -4.26 35.94 18.17
N LYS A 302 -3.72 37.13 17.93
CA LYS A 302 -3.06 37.97 18.94
C LYS A 302 -4.04 38.42 20.02
N GLU A 303 -5.23 38.90 19.66
CA GLU A 303 -6.26 39.29 20.63
C GLU A 303 -6.71 38.09 21.48
N ARG A 304 -6.90 36.92 20.86
CA ARG A 304 -7.16 35.65 21.57
C ARG A 304 -6.04 35.24 22.52
N LEU A 305 -4.77 35.41 22.13
CA LEU A 305 -3.62 35.14 22.99
C LEU A 305 -3.54 36.11 24.17
N GLN A 306 -3.83 37.40 23.96
CA GLN A 306 -3.89 38.40 25.03
C GLN A 306 -5.04 38.13 26.01
N PHE A 307 -6.21 37.69 25.51
CA PHE A 307 -7.32 37.24 26.35
C PHE A 307 -6.94 36.00 27.17
N ASN A 308 -6.33 34.99 26.55
CA ASN A 308 -5.89 33.77 27.23
C ASN A 308 -4.81 34.08 28.29
N GLN A 309 -3.89 35.00 28.02
CA GLN A 309 -2.91 35.48 29.00
C GLN A 309 -3.61 36.10 30.21
N LEU A 310 -4.59 36.99 30.01
CA LEU A 310 -5.35 37.61 31.10
C LEU A 310 -6.11 36.57 31.95
N VAL A 311 -6.68 35.54 31.32
CA VAL A 311 -7.32 34.42 32.02
C VAL A 311 -6.29 33.63 32.84
N LEU A 312 -5.12 33.32 32.29
CA LEU A 312 -4.05 32.60 32.99
C LEU A 312 -3.46 33.40 34.15
N GLU A 313 -3.24 34.71 34.00
CA GLU A 313 -2.81 35.61 35.09
C GLU A 313 -3.86 35.70 36.20
N THR A 314 -5.15 35.66 35.84
CA THR A 314 -6.25 35.62 36.81
C THR A 314 -6.28 34.29 37.57
N ARG A 315 -6.15 33.16 36.87
CA ARG A 315 -6.07 31.82 37.50
C ARG A 315 -4.81 31.63 38.34
N SER A 316 -3.67 32.22 37.94
CA SER A 316 -2.46 32.22 38.77
C SER A 316 -2.74 32.90 40.11
N LYS A 317 -3.35 34.09 40.10
CA LYS A 317 -3.72 34.80 41.34
C LYS A 317 -4.71 34.03 42.20
N GLU A 318 -5.69 33.34 41.60
CA GLU A 318 -6.59 32.45 42.36
C GLU A 318 -5.82 31.29 43.03
N VAL A 319 -4.83 30.70 42.34
CA VAL A 319 -3.97 29.66 42.89
C VAL A 319 -3.04 30.21 43.97
N ASP A 320 -2.44 31.38 43.77
CA ASP A 320 -1.61 32.07 44.78
C ASP A 320 -2.45 32.40 46.03
N ASP A 321 -3.70 32.85 45.87
CA ASP A 321 -4.64 33.08 46.96
C ASP A 321 -5.05 31.79 47.69
N ILE A 322 -5.13 30.65 46.98
CA ILE A 322 -5.39 29.34 47.58
C ILE A 322 -4.15 28.86 48.35
N ILE A 323 -2.95 28.99 47.79
CA ILE A 323 -1.68 28.66 48.45
C ILE A 323 -1.50 29.52 49.70
N ASN A 324 -1.75 30.82 49.63
CA ASN A 324 -1.70 31.72 50.78
C ASN A 324 -2.74 31.37 51.85
N LYS A 325 -3.93 30.88 51.47
CA LYS A 325 -4.94 30.37 52.44
C LYS A 325 -4.49 29.07 53.09
N VAL A 326 -3.93 28.12 52.34
CA VAL A 326 -3.39 26.85 52.86
C VAL A 326 -2.21 27.13 53.81
N ASN A 327 -1.27 27.98 53.43
CA ASN A 327 -0.14 28.40 54.26
C ASN A 327 -0.56 29.24 55.50
N ALA A 328 -1.82 29.67 55.58
CA ALA A 328 -2.41 30.37 56.72
C ALA A 328 -3.35 29.48 57.56
N MET A 329 -3.52 28.21 57.19
CA MET A 329 -4.11 27.21 58.08
C MET A 329 -3.07 26.82 59.14
N PRO A 330 -3.45 26.68 60.42
CA PRO A 330 -2.51 26.19 61.43
C PRO A 330 -2.12 24.73 61.12
N ASP A 331 -0.84 24.39 61.33
CA ASP A 331 -0.31 23.05 61.04
C ASP A 331 -1.13 21.95 61.73
N VAL A 332 -1.81 21.14 60.92
CA VAL A 332 -2.41 19.89 61.38
C VAL A 332 -1.30 18.86 61.44
N GLN A 333 -0.94 18.40 62.65
CA GLN A 333 0.02 17.31 62.82
C GLN A 333 -0.62 15.98 62.38
N ILE A 334 -0.52 15.71 61.08
CA ILE A 334 -0.99 14.47 60.43
C ILE A 334 -0.37 13.23 61.10
N ASP A 335 0.86 13.36 61.60
CA ASP A 335 1.62 12.34 62.32
C ASP A 335 0.89 11.82 63.59
N GLU A 336 0.15 12.68 64.31
CA GLU A 336 -0.66 12.24 65.47
C GLU A 336 -1.96 11.52 65.05
N THR A 337 -2.32 11.54 63.77
CA THR A 337 -3.61 11.05 63.26
C THR A 337 -3.54 9.64 62.65
N ILE A 338 -2.33 9.13 62.32
CA ILE A 338 -2.14 7.85 61.62
C ILE A 338 -1.26 6.89 62.42
N CYS A 339 -1.85 6.22 63.41
CA CYS A 339 -1.20 5.09 64.10
C CYS A 339 -1.37 3.79 63.29
N GLY A 340 -0.27 3.17 62.87
CA GLY A 340 -0.30 1.83 62.27
C GLY A 340 -0.71 0.77 63.29
N THR A 341 -1.66 -0.09 62.91
CA THR A 341 -2.27 -1.10 63.80
C THR A 341 -1.39 -2.33 64.06
N SER A 342 -0.15 -2.34 63.58
CA SER A 342 0.85 -3.38 63.86
C SER A 342 2.27 -2.83 63.81
N VAL A 343 3.19 -3.48 64.53
CA VAL A 343 4.61 -3.10 64.60
C VAL A 343 5.26 -3.05 63.22
N VAL A 344 4.92 -4.02 62.34
CA VAL A 344 5.43 -4.07 60.96
C VAL A 344 4.89 -2.90 60.12
N GLY A 345 3.65 -2.45 60.39
CA GLY A 345 3.08 -1.27 59.73
C GLY A 345 3.87 -0.01 60.05
N ASN A 346 4.16 0.25 61.33
CA ASN A 346 4.97 1.41 61.72
C ASN A 346 6.40 1.33 61.16
N GLN A 347 7.01 0.14 61.16
CA GLN A 347 8.34 -0.06 60.56
C GLN A 347 8.35 0.18 59.04
N LEU A 348 7.26 -0.12 58.32
CA LEU A 348 7.13 0.25 56.90
C LEU A 348 6.96 1.78 56.73
N PHE A 349 6.20 2.45 57.59
CA PHE A 349 6.05 3.90 57.53
C PHE A 349 7.38 4.63 57.82
N GLU A 350 8.16 4.18 58.81
CA GLU A 350 9.51 4.70 59.09
C GLU A 350 10.45 4.49 57.88
N LEU A 351 10.48 3.28 57.30
CA LEU A 351 11.31 3.00 56.11
C LEU A 351 10.91 3.83 54.88
N VAL A 352 9.61 4.06 54.66
CA VAL A 352 9.11 4.89 53.55
C VAL A 352 9.36 6.38 53.81
N ALA A 353 9.37 6.84 55.08
CA ALA A 353 9.76 8.19 55.42
C ALA A 353 11.27 8.43 55.17
N ASP A 354 12.13 7.50 55.57
CA ASP A 354 13.58 7.58 55.33
C ASP A 354 13.92 7.60 53.82
N ASP A 355 13.28 6.75 53.01
CA ASP A 355 13.55 6.67 51.56
C ASP A 355 13.09 7.94 50.81
N ASN A 356 11.92 8.49 51.19
CA ASN A 356 11.47 9.78 50.67
C ASN A 356 12.37 10.94 51.11
N ALA A 357 12.85 10.95 52.36
CA ALA A 357 13.77 11.98 52.85
C ALA A 357 15.13 11.97 52.11
N ILE A 358 15.59 10.79 51.67
CA ILE A 358 16.76 10.65 50.78
C ILE A 358 16.45 11.25 49.40
N SER A 359 15.29 10.94 48.82
CA SER A 359 14.85 11.47 47.51
C SER A 359 14.77 13.00 47.51
N ASP A 360 14.11 13.60 48.50
CA ASP A 360 14.01 15.05 48.66
C ASP A 360 15.39 15.70 48.89
N THR A 361 16.26 15.06 49.69
CA THR A 361 17.63 15.56 49.91
C THR A 361 18.41 15.59 48.60
N VAL A 362 18.30 14.56 47.76
CA VAL A 362 18.92 14.53 46.42
C VAL A 362 18.32 15.60 45.50
N TYR A 363 17.00 15.79 45.52
CA TYR A 363 16.33 16.86 44.75
C TYR A 363 16.81 18.26 45.14
N PHE A 364 16.87 18.58 46.43
CA PHE A 364 17.34 19.89 46.91
C PHE A 364 18.85 20.10 46.68
N LEU A 365 19.67 19.06 46.77
CA LEU A 365 21.09 19.12 46.40
C LEU A 365 21.28 19.35 44.89
N ALA A 366 20.50 18.68 44.03
CA ALA A 366 20.54 18.90 42.58
C ALA A 366 20.08 20.32 42.20
N LYS A 367 19.05 20.83 42.90
CA LYS A 367 18.57 22.21 42.77
C LYS A 367 19.62 23.23 43.25
N ALA A 368 20.37 22.92 44.31
CA ALA A 368 21.48 23.74 44.78
C ALA A 368 22.62 23.79 43.75
N LEU A 369 23.01 22.65 43.17
CA LEU A 369 24.01 22.53 42.11
C LEU A 369 23.61 23.34 40.86
N ASN A 370 22.38 23.18 40.36
CA ASN A 370 21.84 23.95 39.22
C ASN A 370 21.72 25.45 39.50
N SER A 371 21.84 25.89 40.77
CA SER A 371 21.88 27.30 41.17
C SER A 371 23.29 27.79 41.53
N GLU A 372 24.33 27.00 41.20
CA GLU A 372 25.76 27.25 41.48
C GLU A 372 26.10 27.46 42.98
N ARG A 373 25.19 27.06 43.89
CA ARG A 373 25.37 27.21 45.35
C ARG A 373 26.24 26.13 45.99
N ILE A 374 26.43 25.01 45.29
CA ILE A 374 27.41 23.97 45.59
C ILE A 374 28.10 23.57 44.29
N ASP A 375 29.36 23.15 44.36
CA ASP A 375 30.11 22.64 43.21
C ASP A 375 29.81 21.15 42.95
N LEU A 376 30.15 20.69 41.75
CA LEU A 376 29.90 19.30 41.32
C LEU A 376 30.65 18.26 42.15
N ALA A 377 31.84 18.56 42.70
CA ALA A 377 32.57 17.63 43.56
C ALA A 377 31.99 17.57 44.99
N THR A 378 31.34 18.65 45.43
CA THR A 378 30.54 18.68 46.66
C THR A 378 29.21 17.95 46.50
N PHE A 379 28.55 18.04 45.33
CA PHE A 379 27.36 17.24 45.00
C PHE A 379 27.69 15.74 44.88
N MET A 380 28.79 15.39 44.19
CA MET A 380 29.21 14.00 43.96
C MET A 380 29.95 13.35 45.16
N LYS A 381 29.85 13.91 46.37
CA LYS A 381 30.45 13.30 47.57
C LYS A 381 29.63 12.08 48.01
N PRO A 382 30.23 10.87 48.11
CA PRO A 382 29.48 9.66 48.45
C PRO A 382 29.01 9.69 49.91
N THR A 383 27.70 9.75 50.10
CA THR A 383 26.99 9.64 51.38
C THR A 383 26.99 8.19 51.89
N TYR A 384 28.07 7.80 52.58
CA TYR A 384 28.15 6.51 53.27
C TYR A 384 27.23 6.46 54.49
N ILE A 385 26.06 5.82 54.36
CA ILE A 385 25.24 5.40 55.49
C ILE A 385 25.95 4.24 56.21
N LYS A 386 26.21 4.40 57.52
CA LYS A 386 26.80 3.35 58.35
C LYS A 386 25.70 2.46 58.96
N SER A 387 25.63 1.21 58.54
CA SER A 387 24.97 0.18 59.34
C SER A 387 25.78 -0.07 60.64
N PRO A 388 25.16 -0.10 61.83
CA PRO A 388 25.87 -0.23 63.09
C PRO A 388 26.04 -1.70 63.50
N LEU A 389 27.23 -2.29 63.30
CA LEU A 389 27.73 -3.38 64.17
C LEU A 389 29.24 -3.61 64.04
N THR A 390 29.90 -3.76 65.19
CA THR A 390 31.32 -4.10 65.40
C THR A 390 32.37 -3.09 64.91
N SER A 391 33.47 -3.04 65.65
CA SER A 391 34.56 -2.06 65.51
C SER A 391 35.90 -2.75 65.23
N THR A 392 36.80 -2.12 64.45
CA THR A 392 38.16 -1.74 64.94
C THR A 392 38.98 -0.95 63.91
N THR A 393 39.72 0.05 64.40
CA THR A 393 40.94 0.71 63.86
C THR A 393 41.08 1.10 62.37
N THR A 394 41.10 2.42 62.18
CA THR A 394 41.82 3.24 61.16
C THR A 394 43.37 3.13 61.28
N PRO A 395 44.21 3.82 60.45
CA PRO A 395 43.93 4.83 59.42
C PRO A 395 44.59 4.64 58.03
N PHE A 396 44.10 5.45 57.07
CA PHE A 396 44.72 5.72 55.78
C PHE A 396 45.62 6.98 55.90
N GLN A 397 46.80 7.03 55.26
CA GLN A 397 47.56 8.28 55.13
C GLN A 397 48.55 8.27 53.95
N GLN A 398 48.92 9.48 53.51
CA GLN A 398 49.98 9.82 52.55
C GLN A 398 49.78 9.42 51.07
N LEU A 399 49.10 10.30 50.34
CA LEU A 399 49.53 10.65 48.98
C LEU A 399 50.81 11.50 49.05
N GLN A 400 51.96 10.94 48.66
CA GLN A 400 53.03 11.70 48.01
C GLN A 400 53.61 10.86 46.88
N GLY A 401 53.53 11.38 45.65
CA GLY A 401 53.79 10.59 44.44
C GLY A 401 55.24 10.57 43.97
N LYS A 402 55.49 9.73 42.96
CA LYS A 402 56.58 9.92 41.98
C LYS A 402 56.30 9.14 40.70
N ARG A 403 56.62 9.80 39.58
CA ARG A 403 56.99 9.28 38.25
C ARG A 403 56.88 7.76 38.04
N TRP A 404 56.15 7.37 36.98
CA TRP A 404 56.61 6.31 36.08
C TRP A 404 56.75 6.85 34.65
N THR A 405 57.64 6.24 33.86
CA THR A 405 58.25 6.85 32.67
C THR A 405 57.67 6.33 31.36
N PHE A 406 57.40 7.23 30.42
CA PHE A 406 57.16 6.90 29.01
C PHE A 406 58.47 6.61 28.28
N MET A 407 58.57 5.45 27.62
CA MET A 407 59.32 5.29 26.37
C MET A 407 58.69 4.23 25.45
N ASN A 408 58.17 4.70 24.33
CA ASN A 408 58.10 4.06 23.01
C ASN A 408 57.89 2.53 22.89
N GLN A 409 56.71 2.15 22.39
CA GLN A 409 56.66 1.39 21.12
C GLN A 409 55.67 2.03 20.14
N LYS A 410 56.02 2.03 18.85
CA LYS A 410 55.17 2.57 17.79
C LYS A 410 53.97 1.65 17.52
N ARG A 411 52.77 2.21 17.49
CA ARG A 411 51.64 1.69 16.69
C ARG A 411 51.05 2.83 15.86
N SER A 412 50.40 2.49 14.76
CA SER A 412 49.86 3.43 13.78
C SER A 412 48.80 4.35 14.39
N ALA A 413 48.74 5.59 13.91
CA ALA A 413 47.58 6.45 14.11
C ALA A 413 46.37 5.76 13.48
N THR A 414 45.51 5.20 14.33
CA THR A 414 44.26 4.54 13.96
C THR A 414 43.16 5.42 14.54
N THR A 415 42.26 5.92 13.69
CA THR A 415 41.22 6.87 14.11
C THR A 415 40.34 6.20 15.17
N THR A 416 40.44 6.67 16.41
CA THR A 416 39.54 6.24 17.49
C THR A 416 38.20 6.93 17.28
N HIS A 417 37.34 6.31 16.48
CA HIS A 417 35.95 6.72 16.37
C HIS A 417 35.31 6.76 17.76
N ASP A 418 34.56 7.82 18.05
CA ASP A 418 33.81 7.88 19.30
C ASP A 418 32.70 6.83 19.27
N LEU A 419 32.82 5.82 20.14
CA LEU A 419 31.83 4.76 20.31
C LEU A 419 30.78 5.10 21.39
N SER A 420 30.78 6.31 21.96
CA SER A 420 29.79 6.70 22.97
C SER A 420 28.36 6.62 22.44
N TYR A 421 28.14 6.79 21.13
CA TYR A 421 26.81 6.64 20.54
C TYR A 421 26.24 5.23 20.73
N LYS A 422 27.07 4.18 20.83
CA LYS A 422 26.63 2.80 21.10
C LYS A 422 26.18 2.58 22.55
N GLN A 423 26.35 3.58 23.43
CA GLN A 423 25.79 3.61 24.78
C GLN A 423 24.41 4.29 24.82
N THR A 424 23.85 4.68 23.66
CA THR A 424 22.47 5.19 23.59
C THR A 424 21.47 4.06 23.88
N PRO A 425 20.39 4.30 24.64
CA PRO A 425 19.39 3.26 24.94
C PRO A 425 18.75 2.68 23.66
N PHE A 426 18.67 3.45 22.58
CA PHE A 426 18.19 3.00 21.26
C PHE A 426 19.07 1.92 20.60
N LEU A 427 20.32 1.72 21.06
CA LEU A 427 21.24 0.66 20.59
C LEU A 427 21.74 -0.29 21.68
N GLN A 428 21.59 0.04 22.97
CA GLN A 428 22.19 -0.72 24.09
C GLN A 428 21.50 -2.06 24.41
N TRP A 429 21.11 -2.80 23.37
CA TRP A 429 20.38 -4.06 23.45
C TRP A 429 20.81 -5.02 22.32
N LYS A 430 20.66 -6.33 22.55
CA LYS A 430 21.06 -7.37 21.56
C LYS A 430 19.90 -7.96 20.77
N LEU A 431 18.87 -8.45 21.47
CA LEU A 431 17.74 -9.18 20.88
C LEU A 431 16.39 -8.55 21.26
N PHE A 432 16.27 -8.11 22.52
CA PHE A 432 15.10 -7.46 23.08
C PHE A 432 15.45 -6.02 23.48
N PRO A 433 14.75 -5.00 22.95
CA PRO A 433 14.91 -3.62 23.39
C PRO A 433 14.43 -3.42 24.84
N ASP A 434 15.07 -2.52 25.58
CA ASP A 434 14.60 -2.17 26.91
C ASP A 434 13.49 -1.12 26.82
N PHE A 435 12.26 -1.57 26.50
CA PHE A 435 11.12 -0.69 26.28
C PHE A 435 10.70 0.13 27.51
N GLU A 436 10.81 -0.41 28.72
CA GLU A 436 10.52 0.32 29.96
C GLU A 436 11.43 1.53 30.14
N HIS A 437 12.73 1.39 29.83
CA HIS A 437 13.61 2.55 29.78
C HIS A 437 13.32 3.43 28.56
N LEU A 438 13.24 2.87 27.35
CA LEU A 438 13.12 3.61 26.08
C LEU A 438 11.93 4.57 26.03
N VAL A 439 10.75 4.21 26.56
CA VAL A 439 9.57 5.11 26.57
C VAL A 439 9.77 6.38 27.40
N THR A 440 10.77 6.42 28.30
CA THR A 440 11.15 7.63 29.05
C THR A 440 12.17 8.50 28.30
N GLN A 441 12.82 7.96 27.27
CA GLN A 441 13.96 8.58 26.58
C GLN A 441 13.57 9.24 25.24
N THR A 442 12.30 9.16 24.84
CA THR A 442 11.78 9.73 23.57
C THR A 442 11.58 11.25 23.59
N ALA A 443 11.82 11.92 24.72
CA ALA A 443 11.70 13.38 24.82
C ALA A 443 12.71 14.08 23.88
N PRO A 444 12.34 15.14 23.14
CA PRO A 444 13.22 15.76 22.14
C PRO A 444 14.57 16.27 22.68
N ALA A 445 14.63 16.64 23.97
CA ALA A 445 15.87 17.08 24.63
C ALA A 445 16.88 15.94 24.87
N ILE A 446 16.42 14.68 24.87
CA ILE A 446 17.22 13.47 25.08
C ILE A 446 17.45 12.75 23.75
N ALA A 447 16.37 12.46 23.02
CA ALA A 447 16.42 11.64 21.82
C ALA A 447 17.14 12.34 20.66
N VAL A 448 16.89 13.63 20.40
CA VAL A 448 17.47 14.32 19.23
C VAL A 448 19.00 14.38 19.32
N PRO A 449 19.64 14.80 20.44
CA PRO A 449 21.10 14.74 20.57
C PRO A 449 21.67 13.33 20.47
N ALA A 450 20.96 12.31 20.97
CA ALA A 450 21.39 10.91 20.90
C ALA A 450 21.38 10.37 19.47
N PHE A 451 20.31 10.66 18.71
CA PHE A 451 20.21 10.30 17.29
C PHE A 451 21.15 11.12 16.40
N GLN A 452 21.39 12.40 16.69
CA GLN A 452 22.38 13.20 15.98
C GLN A 452 23.79 12.60 16.10
N LYS A 453 24.22 12.24 17.31
CA LYS A 453 25.51 11.54 17.52
C LYS A 453 25.59 10.20 16.78
N LEU A 454 24.49 9.42 16.76
CA LEU A 454 24.41 8.17 16.02
C LEU A 454 24.58 8.42 14.51
N ILE A 455 23.86 9.39 13.93
CA ILE A 455 23.93 9.75 12.51
C ILE A 455 25.34 10.26 12.14
N GLU A 456 25.94 11.12 12.97
CA GLU A 456 27.30 11.63 12.76
C GLU A 456 28.36 10.53 12.79
N ALA A 457 28.28 9.63 13.77
CA ALA A 457 29.22 8.52 13.90
C ALA A 457 29.02 7.45 12.80
N ALA A 458 27.77 7.13 12.45
CA ALA A 458 27.43 6.23 11.35
C ALA A 458 27.93 6.78 10.01
N LYS A 459 27.76 8.08 9.77
CA LYS A 459 28.30 8.79 8.61
C LYS A 459 29.83 8.74 8.56
N ALA A 460 30.50 9.01 9.68
CA ALA A 460 31.96 8.93 9.76
C ALA A 460 32.49 7.50 9.53
N GLN A 461 31.82 6.50 10.09
CA GLN A 461 32.15 5.08 9.88
C GLN A 461 31.94 4.65 8.42
N PHE A 462 30.84 5.08 7.78
CA PHE A 462 30.62 4.83 6.36
C PHE A 462 31.73 5.43 5.49
N VAL A 463 32.13 6.69 5.75
CA VAL A 463 33.18 7.38 4.98
C VAL A 463 34.55 6.72 5.11
N GLU A 464 34.87 6.06 6.24
CA GLU A 464 36.10 5.26 6.33
C GLU A 464 35.96 3.89 5.63
N LEU A 465 34.81 3.22 5.74
CA LEU A 465 34.53 1.98 5.00
C LEU A 465 34.61 2.19 3.47
N GLU A 466 34.06 3.30 3.00
CA GLU A 466 33.96 3.69 1.59
C GLU A 466 35.32 3.80 0.88
N LYS A 467 36.38 4.18 1.61
CA LYS A 467 37.77 4.21 1.11
C LYS A 467 38.36 2.82 0.86
N THR A 468 37.69 1.76 1.33
CA THR A 468 38.20 0.38 1.33
C THR A 468 37.27 -0.60 0.62
N PHE A 469 36.28 -0.15 -0.16
CA PHE A 469 35.43 -1.08 -0.90
C PHE A 469 36.23 -1.80 -1.99
N GLU A 470 36.08 -3.12 -2.02
CA GLU A 470 36.74 -4.07 -2.93
C GLU A 470 35.68 -4.91 -3.65
N PRO A 471 35.92 -5.40 -4.88
CA PRO A 471 34.94 -6.18 -5.65
C PRO A 471 34.79 -7.63 -5.14
N THR A 472 34.38 -7.76 -3.89
CA THR A 472 34.10 -9.00 -3.15
C THR A 472 32.90 -8.76 -2.21
N TRP A 473 32.27 -9.83 -1.70
CA TRP A 473 31.14 -9.71 -0.77
C TRP A 473 31.58 -9.07 0.55
N GLU A 474 32.67 -9.58 1.12
CA GLU A 474 33.33 -9.08 2.33
C GLU A 474 33.87 -7.67 2.11
N GLY A 475 34.26 -7.35 0.87
CA GLY A 475 34.70 -6.03 0.44
C GLY A 475 33.58 -4.99 0.26
N THR A 476 32.30 -5.38 0.30
CA THR A 476 31.15 -4.46 0.09
C THR A 476 30.03 -4.70 1.10
N ILE A 477 29.07 -5.58 0.81
CA ILE A 477 27.87 -5.80 1.62
C ILE A 477 28.24 -6.32 3.03
N GLY A 478 29.21 -7.23 3.11
CA GLY A 478 29.71 -7.78 4.37
C GLY A 478 30.41 -6.75 5.28
N LYS A 479 30.93 -5.66 4.71
CA LYS A 479 31.47 -4.50 5.45
C LYS A 479 30.39 -3.55 5.97
N LEU A 480 29.22 -3.52 5.35
CA LEU A 480 28.15 -2.58 5.65
C LEU A 480 27.02 -3.15 6.51
N THR A 481 26.82 -4.47 6.52
CA THR A 481 25.62 -5.09 7.11
C THR A 481 25.42 -4.74 8.59
N GLU A 482 26.48 -4.71 9.41
CA GLU A 482 26.38 -4.31 10.83
C GLU A 482 26.00 -2.83 11.01
N LEU A 483 26.53 -1.94 10.16
CA LEU A 483 26.23 -0.50 10.20
C LEU A 483 24.79 -0.22 9.72
N GLU A 484 24.35 -0.91 8.67
CA GLU A 484 22.99 -0.82 8.13
C GLU A 484 21.95 -1.41 9.13
N ASP A 485 22.29 -2.48 9.88
CA ASP A 485 21.48 -3.01 11.00
C ASP A 485 21.38 -2.02 12.18
N GLU A 486 22.48 -1.42 12.63
CA GLU A 486 22.46 -0.46 13.74
C GLU A 486 21.61 0.78 13.42
N ILE A 487 21.74 1.34 12.20
CA ILE A 487 20.91 2.46 11.73
C ILE A 487 19.43 2.05 11.69
N SER A 488 19.14 0.87 11.13
CA SER A 488 17.77 0.36 10.99
C SER A 488 17.08 0.16 12.34
N ARG A 489 17.74 -0.55 13.26
CA ARG A 489 17.20 -0.89 14.58
C ARG A 489 16.94 0.35 15.43
N ALA A 490 17.87 1.31 15.47
CA ALA A 490 17.68 2.52 16.27
C ALA A 490 16.48 3.36 15.79
N TYR A 491 16.31 3.52 14.47
CA TYR A 491 15.15 4.22 13.90
C TYR A 491 13.85 3.43 14.07
N GLY A 492 13.91 2.10 13.90
CA GLY A 492 12.78 1.18 14.06
C GLY A 492 12.11 1.29 15.42
N ILE A 493 12.88 1.41 16.51
CA ILE A 493 12.32 1.63 17.85
C ILE A 493 11.44 2.87 17.93
N LEU A 494 11.89 4.02 17.41
CA LEU A 494 11.12 5.26 17.50
C LEU A 494 9.92 5.25 16.55
N SER A 495 10.07 4.64 15.37
CA SER A 495 8.97 4.45 14.40
C SER A 495 7.87 3.54 14.96
N HIS A 496 8.27 2.43 15.61
CA HIS A 496 7.38 1.52 16.32
C HIS A 496 6.62 2.24 17.44
N LEU A 497 7.33 2.93 18.35
CA LEU A 497 6.71 3.68 19.45
C LEU A 497 5.75 4.78 18.93
N ASN A 498 6.05 5.43 17.81
CA ASN A 498 5.13 6.37 17.16
C ASN A 498 3.83 5.70 16.66
N GLY A 499 3.84 4.40 16.39
CA GLY A 499 2.68 3.61 16.00
C GLY A 499 1.87 3.01 17.15
N VAL A 500 2.50 2.69 18.28
CA VAL A 500 1.84 1.98 19.42
C VAL A 500 1.67 2.81 20.70
N LYS A 501 2.42 3.91 20.84
CA LYS A 501 2.50 4.78 22.02
C LYS A 501 2.80 6.25 21.63
N ASN A 502 2.09 6.74 20.63
CA ASN A 502 2.22 8.07 20.02
C ASN A 502 2.13 9.21 21.05
N SER A 503 3.04 10.18 20.96
CA SER A 503 3.05 11.36 21.83
C SER A 503 3.61 12.59 21.10
N ALA A 504 3.32 13.79 21.61
CA ALA A 504 3.89 15.03 21.07
C ALA A 504 5.43 15.02 21.04
N ASP A 505 6.05 14.46 22.08
CA ASP A 505 7.50 14.29 22.19
C ASP A 505 8.07 13.35 21.11
N ILE A 506 7.41 12.22 20.84
CA ILE A 506 7.81 11.29 19.78
C ILE A 506 7.66 11.94 18.40
N ARG A 507 6.54 12.63 18.13
CA ARG A 507 6.31 13.36 16.87
C ARG A 507 7.37 14.44 16.65
N THR A 508 7.57 15.32 17.62
CA THR A 508 8.58 16.39 17.58
C THR A 508 10.01 15.86 17.47
N THR A 509 10.30 14.68 18.02
CA THR A 509 11.59 14.01 17.83
C THR A 509 11.74 13.49 16.40
N LEU A 510 10.73 12.77 15.88
CA LEU A 510 10.74 12.24 14.51
C LEU A 510 10.87 13.36 13.48
N GLU A 511 10.10 14.43 13.59
CA GLU A 511 10.15 15.61 12.72
C GLU A 511 11.55 16.24 12.67
N LYS A 512 12.31 16.19 13.77
CA LYS A 512 13.68 16.72 13.85
C LYS A 512 14.74 15.79 13.29
N ILE A 513 14.61 14.46 13.44
CA ILE A 513 15.65 13.50 13.04
C ILE A 513 15.40 12.86 11.66
N GLN A 514 14.15 12.77 11.22
CA GLN A 514 13.77 12.14 9.94
C GLN A 514 14.54 12.73 8.73
N PRO A 515 14.72 14.06 8.58
CA PRO A 515 15.47 14.61 7.44
C PRO A 515 16.92 14.11 7.39
N ASP A 516 17.58 13.96 8.54
CA ASP A 516 18.99 13.57 8.61
C ASP A 516 19.17 12.05 8.44
N PHE A 517 18.20 11.24 8.88
CA PHE A 517 18.12 9.82 8.49
C PHE A 517 17.91 9.65 6.97
N VAL A 518 17.05 10.46 6.34
CA VAL A 518 16.88 10.42 4.87
C VAL A 518 18.17 10.82 4.16
N LYS A 519 18.86 11.87 4.61
CA LYS A 519 20.17 12.29 4.05
C LYS A 519 21.24 11.20 4.20
N LEU A 520 21.30 10.52 5.35
CA LEU A 520 22.22 9.40 5.58
C LEU A 520 21.93 8.24 4.63
N GLY A 521 20.66 7.82 4.53
CA GLY A 521 20.24 6.75 3.62
C GLY A 521 20.47 7.08 2.13
N LEU A 522 20.24 8.34 1.73
CA LEU A 522 20.58 8.82 0.38
C LEU A 522 22.10 8.80 0.16
N MET A 523 22.90 9.32 1.09
CA MET A 523 24.37 9.32 0.99
C MET A 523 24.93 7.91 0.81
N MET A 524 24.47 6.94 1.61
CA MET A 524 24.94 5.55 1.55
C MET A 524 24.56 4.85 0.24
N ASN A 525 23.37 5.13 -0.31
CA ASN A 525 22.91 4.57 -1.59
C ASN A 525 23.36 5.38 -2.82
N GLN A 526 23.90 6.59 -2.63
CA GLN A 526 24.53 7.42 -3.66
C GLN A 526 26.07 7.38 -3.61
N SER A 527 26.64 6.45 -2.86
CA SER A 527 28.08 6.16 -2.82
C SER A 527 28.58 5.58 -4.15
N PHE A 528 29.41 6.34 -4.86
CA PHE A 528 30.03 5.88 -6.10
C PHE A 528 31.05 4.75 -5.90
N PRO A 529 31.88 4.74 -4.83
CA PRO A 529 32.72 3.59 -4.51
C PRO A 529 31.91 2.32 -4.18
N LYS A 530 30.81 2.40 -3.41
CA LYS A 530 29.90 1.25 -3.15
C LYS A 530 29.36 0.71 -4.48
N TYR A 531 28.86 1.60 -5.33
CA TYR A 531 28.31 1.24 -6.64
C TYR A 531 29.35 0.57 -7.54
N LYS A 532 30.53 1.19 -7.70
CA LYS A 532 31.58 0.66 -8.57
C LYS A 532 32.07 -0.71 -8.11
N ALA A 533 32.31 -0.90 -6.81
CA ALA A 533 32.77 -2.18 -6.28
C ALA A 533 31.73 -3.30 -6.48
N LEU A 534 30.43 -2.99 -6.31
CA LEU A 534 29.34 -3.92 -6.59
C LEU A 534 29.17 -4.21 -8.08
N GLU A 535 29.33 -3.22 -8.96
CA GLU A 535 29.26 -3.38 -10.42
C GLU A 535 30.46 -4.21 -10.95
N GLU A 536 31.65 -4.00 -10.40
CA GLU A 536 32.86 -4.77 -10.71
C GLU A 536 32.76 -6.22 -10.19
N LEU A 537 32.23 -6.43 -8.98
CA LEU A 537 31.85 -7.75 -8.43
C LEU A 537 30.80 -8.47 -9.30
N ARG A 538 29.80 -7.74 -9.81
CA ARG A 538 28.72 -8.27 -10.66
C ARG A 538 29.17 -8.60 -12.09
N ASN A 539 30.26 -8.01 -12.56
CA ASN A 539 30.76 -8.16 -13.93
C ASN A 539 32.04 -9.01 -14.03
N THR A 540 32.72 -9.33 -12.92
CA THR A 540 33.90 -10.22 -12.89
C THR A 540 33.47 -11.66 -12.62
N PRO A 541 33.51 -12.60 -13.60
CA PRO A 541 33.01 -13.96 -13.42
C PRO A 541 33.69 -14.73 -12.27
N GLU A 542 34.97 -14.49 -12.05
CA GLU A 542 35.79 -15.14 -11.02
C GLU A 542 35.41 -14.72 -9.60
N GLN A 543 34.72 -13.60 -9.43
CA GLN A 543 34.16 -13.16 -8.14
C GLN A 543 32.68 -13.51 -8.06
N TRP A 544 31.91 -13.22 -9.10
CA TRP A 544 30.47 -13.51 -9.19
C TRP A 544 30.15 -14.99 -8.94
N ASN A 545 30.93 -15.91 -9.50
CA ASN A 545 30.72 -17.36 -9.36
C ASN A 545 31.17 -17.93 -8.00
N LYS A 546 31.74 -17.11 -7.10
CA LYS A 546 31.98 -17.49 -5.69
C LYS A 546 30.79 -17.19 -4.80
N LEU A 547 29.94 -16.24 -5.20
CA LEU A 547 28.75 -15.84 -4.46
C LEU A 547 27.68 -16.94 -4.54
N ASP A 548 26.99 -17.20 -3.43
CA ASP A 548 25.76 -18.00 -3.47
C ASP A 548 24.59 -17.24 -4.11
N LYS A 549 23.46 -17.92 -4.33
CA LYS A 549 22.31 -17.34 -5.04
C LYS A 549 21.63 -16.20 -4.29
N VAL A 550 21.67 -16.19 -2.96
CA VAL A 550 21.13 -15.10 -2.14
C VAL A 550 22.07 -13.90 -2.21
N GLN A 551 23.38 -14.11 -2.07
CA GLN A 551 24.38 -13.06 -2.24
C GLN A 551 24.31 -12.42 -3.64
N GLN A 552 24.17 -13.23 -4.69
CA GLN A 552 23.97 -12.74 -6.07
C GLN A 552 22.72 -11.84 -6.17
N ARG A 553 21.57 -12.30 -5.65
CA ARG A 553 20.32 -11.52 -5.68
C ARG A 553 20.39 -10.25 -4.84
N ILE A 554 21.07 -10.25 -3.69
CA ILE A 554 21.32 -9.05 -2.86
C ILE A 554 22.16 -8.02 -3.63
N VAL A 555 23.22 -8.44 -4.34
CA VAL A 555 24.04 -7.52 -5.15
C VAL A 555 23.22 -6.90 -6.29
N GLU A 556 22.38 -7.69 -6.97
CA GLU A 556 21.50 -7.19 -8.04
C GLU A 556 20.40 -6.24 -7.52
N HIS A 557 19.79 -6.56 -6.38
CA HIS A 557 18.84 -5.66 -5.70
C HIS A 557 19.54 -4.37 -5.27
N THR A 558 20.71 -4.44 -4.62
CA THR A 558 21.47 -3.25 -4.19
C THR A 558 21.83 -2.36 -5.39
N LEU A 559 22.29 -2.94 -6.50
CA LEU A 559 22.61 -2.18 -7.72
C LEU A 559 21.38 -1.53 -8.37
N ARG A 560 20.21 -2.17 -8.29
CA ARG A 560 18.91 -1.60 -8.71
C ARG A 560 18.48 -0.46 -7.78
N ASP A 561 18.57 -0.68 -6.47
CA ASP A 561 18.03 0.25 -5.47
C ASP A 561 18.92 1.50 -5.34
N MET A 562 20.24 1.38 -5.56
CA MET A 562 21.13 2.52 -5.74
C MET A 562 20.78 3.34 -7.01
N LYS A 563 20.34 2.69 -8.10
CA LYS A 563 19.82 3.38 -9.29
C LYS A 563 18.51 4.11 -8.98
N HIS A 564 17.58 3.48 -8.26
CA HIS A 564 16.36 4.13 -7.77
C HIS A 564 16.62 5.20 -6.69
N ALA A 565 17.77 5.19 -6.04
CA ALA A 565 18.26 6.24 -5.16
C ALA A 565 19.06 7.34 -5.90
N GLY A 566 19.15 7.31 -7.23
CA GLY A 566 19.77 8.39 -8.02
C GLY A 566 21.29 8.36 -8.10
N ILE A 567 21.95 7.21 -7.92
CA ILE A 567 23.42 7.08 -8.10
C ILE A 567 23.91 7.57 -9.47
N GLY A 568 23.07 7.44 -10.52
CA GLY A 568 23.40 7.80 -11.90
C GLY A 568 23.51 9.30 -12.17
N PHE A 569 23.08 10.17 -11.24
CA PHE A 569 23.28 11.61 -11.39
C PHE A 569 24.72 12.00 -11.04
N PRO A 570 25.38 12.88 -11.83
CA PRO A 570 26.72 13.37 -11.52
C PRO A 570 26.79 14.02 -10.12
N PRO A 571 27.95 13.96 -9.44
CA PRO A 571 28.19 14.76 -8.24
C PRO A 571 27.85 16.24 -8.48
N ASP A 572 27.27 16.87 -7.46
CA ASP A 572 26.87 18.30 -7.46
C ASP A 572 25.90 18.77 -8.56
N SER A 573 25.35 17.87 -9.38
CA SER A 573 24.38 18.22 -10.43
C SER A 573 23.07 18.76 -9.86
N VAL A 574 22.34 19.52 -10.68
CA VAL A 574 21.03 20.11 -10.30
C VAL A 574 20.02 18.98 -10.10
N GLU A 575 20.06 17.96 -10.94
CA GLU A 575 19.23 16.77 -10.90
C GLU A 575 19.43 15.98 -9.60
N LYS A 576 20.68 15.79 -9.15
CA LYS A 576 20.98 15.10 -7.89
C LYS A 576 20.50 15.87 -6.67
N LYS A 577 20.72 17.19 -6.65
CA LYS A 577 20.22 18.09 -5.59
C LYS A 577 18.70 18.04 -5.52
N ARG A 578 18.04 18.20 -6.66
CA ARG A 578 16.58 18.17 -6.78
C ARG A 578 15.98 16.82 -6.40
N PHE A 579 16.61 15.71 -6.80
CA PHE A 579 16.20 14.36 -6.40
C PHE A 579 16.26 14.16 -4.87
N ASN A 580 17.26 14.73 -4.20
CA ASN A 580 17.40 14.66 -2.74
C ASN A 580 16.34 15.52 -2.04
N GLU A 581 16.14 16.77 -2.47
CA GLU A 581 15.05 17.65 -2.00
C GLU A 581 13.68 16.96 -2.08
N ILE A 582 13.36 16.37 -3.24
CA ILE A 582 12.11 15.63 -3.46
C ILE A 582 11.99 14.45 -2.49
N SER A 583 13.08 13.73 -2.25
CA SER A 583 13.09 12.53 -1.40
C SER A 583 12.93 12.88 0.08
N GLU A 584 13.56 13.96 0.56
CA GLU A 584 13.34 14.52 1.90
C GLU A 584 11.89 15.02 2.05
N ARG A 585 11.40 15.81 1.10
CA ARG A 585 10.05 16.40 1.14
C ARG A 585 8.95 15.34 1.11
N LEU A 586 9.08 14.29 0.29
CA LEU A 586 8.14 13.17 0.26
C LEU A 586 8.10 12.42 1.61
N SER A 587 9.23 12.27 2.30
CA SER A 587 9.30 11.63 3.61
C SER A 587 8.55 12.45 4.67
N TYR A 588 8.77 13.77 4.69
CA TYR A 588 8.05 14.71 5.57
C TYR A 588 6.53 14.74 5.29
N LEU A 589 6.14 14.82 4.02
CA LEU A 589 4.72 14.85 3.63
C LEU A 589 3.99 13.56 4.03
N SER A 590 4.66 12.40 3.93
CA SER A 590 4.09 11.10 4.32
C SER A 590 3.86 11.00 5.84
N LEU A 591 4.77 11.55 6.66
CA LEU A 591 4.60 11.65 8.11
C LEU A 591 3.47 12.63 8.47
N THR A 592 3.46 13.80 7.83
CA THR A 592 2.42 14.84 8.03
C THR A 592 1.03 14.31 7.69
N PHE A 593 0.89 13.57 6.57
CA PHE A 593 -0.34 12.91 6.18
C PHE A 593 -0.87 11.98 7.29
N GLY A 594 0.00 11.13 7.84
CA GLY A 594 -0.35 10.19 8.91
C GLY A 594 -0.80 10.89 10.20
N ASN A 595 -0.07 11.92 10.63
CA ASN A 595 -0.43 12.74 11.80
C ASN A 595 -1.79 13.42 11.60
N ASN A 596 -2.03 14.03 10.44
CA ASN A 596 -3.32 14.67 10.10
C ASN A 596 -4.51 13.68 10.15
N VAL A 597 -4.34 12.43 9.71
CA VAL A 597 -5.40 11.41 9.80
C VAL A 597 -5.69 11.02 11.24
N LEU A 598 -4.66 10.87 12.08
CA LEU A 598 -4.83 10.55 13.50
C LEU A 598 -5.53 11.70 14.25
N ASP A 599 -5.09 12.95 14.01
CA ASP A 599 -5.64 14.12 14.68
C ASP A 599 -7.06 14.46 14.20
N ALA A 600 -7.38 14.25 12.92
CA ALA A 600 -8.75 14.33 12.41
C ALA A 600 -9.67 13.23 12.97
N THR A 601 -9.12 12.04 13.25
CA THR A 601 -9.87 10.94 13.87
C THR A 601 -10.18 11.22 15.34
N ASN A 602 -9.21 11.76 16.09
CA ASN A 602 -9.30 11.99 17.53
C ASN A 602 -9.97 13.32 17.92
N SER A 603 -10.10 14.28 16.98
CA SER A 603 -10.80 15.55 17.19
C SER A 603 -12.32 15.46 17.00
N PHE A 604 -12.82 14.53 16.19
CA PHE A 604 -14.25 14.32 16.05
C PHE A 604 -14.83 13.60 17.27
N LYS A 605 -15.82 14.22 17.92
CA LYS A 605 -16.58 13.65 19.03
C LYS A 605 -18.05 14.05 18.89
N GLU A 606 -18.92 13.07 18.71
CA GLU A 606 -20.36 13.25 18.85
C GLU A 606 -20.79 12.73 20.23
N VAL A 607 -21.45 13.56 21.03
CA VAL A 607 -21.92 13.20 22.38
C VAL A 607 -23.44 13.10 22.38
N ILE A 608 -23.94 11.89 22.58
CA ILE A 608 -25.37 11.60 22.67
C ILE A 608 -25.72 11.37 24.15
N THR A 609 -26.63 12.15 24.71
CA THR A 609 -27.12 11.98 26.09
C THR A 609 -28.40 11.14 26.16
N ASP A 610 -29.23 11.23 25.13
CA ASP A 610 -30.47 10.49 24.95
C ASP A 610 -30.20 9.05 24.45
N LYS A 611 -30.55 8.05 25.27
CA LYS A 611 -30.33 6.63 24.93
C LYS A 611 -31.21 6.15 23.78
N ASP A 612 -32.39 6.74 23.56
CA ASP A 612 -33.35 6.24 22.56
C ASP A 612 -32.87 6.54 21.13
N GLN A 613 -32.07 7.60 20.95
CA GLN A 613 -31.38 7.88 19.68
C GLN A 613 -30.35 6.82 19.29
N LEU A 614 -29.90 5.97 20.23
CA LEU A 614 -28.97 4.87 20.00
C LEU A 614 -29.68 3.50 19.86
N ALA A 615 -31.00 3.49 19.67
CA ALA A 615 -31.77 2.26 19.50
C ALA A 615 -31.14 1.32 18.45
N GLY A 616 -30.99 0.03 18.81
CA GLY A 616 -30.32 -0.98 17.99
C GLY A 616 -28.86 -1.25 18.37
N CYS A 617 -28.17 -0.31 19.01
CA CYS A 617 -26.94 -0.60 19.73
C CYS A 617 -27.25 -1.49 20.95
N SER A 618 -26.43 -2.52 21.19
CA SER A 618 -26.56 -3.38 22.38
C SER A 618 -25.96 -2.72 23.61
N GLU A 619 -26.33 -3.19 24.82
CA GLU A 619 -25.84 -2.60 26.06
C GLU A 619 -24.31 -2.70 26.20
N THR A 620 -23.69 -3.76 25.67
CA THR A 620 -22.23 -3.93 25.61
C THR A 620 -21.55 -2.84 24.76
N PHE A 621 -22.16 -2.46 23.64
CA PHE A 621 -21.64 -1.36 22.81
C PHE A 621 -21.96 0.02 23.42
N LEU A 622 -23.14 0.20 24.03
CA LEU A 622 -23.47 1.41 24.78
C LEU A 622 -22.50 1.64 25.95
N GLU A 623 -22.13 0.59 26.69
CA GLU A 623 -21.12 0.65 27.74
C GLU A 623 -19.73 1.00 27.18
N THR A 624 -19.39 0.48 26.01
CA THR A 624 -18.15 0.85 25.30
C THR A 624 -18.14 2.34 24.93
N LEU A 625 -19.28 2.91 24.53
CA LEU A 625 -19.43 4.35 24.26
C LEU A 625 -19.40 5.22 25.54
N ARG A 626 -19.83 4.71 26.71
CA ARG A 626 -19.65 5.38 28.02
C ARG A 626 -18.18 5.43 28.40
N LYS A 627 -17.49 4.29 28.38
CA LYS A 627 -16.03 4.20 28.60
C LYS A 627 -15.21 5.01 27.58
N ASN A 628 -15.78 5.34 26.42
CA ASN A 628 -15.18 6.26 25.45
C ASN A 628 -15.40 7.73 25.84
N ALA A 629 -16.58 8.08 26.37
CA ALA A 629 -16.87 9.39 26.93
C ALA A 629 -15.95 9.70 28.12
N GLU A 630 -15.81 8.77 29.07
CA GLU A 630 -14.92 8.87 30.23
C GLU A 630 -13.46 9.12 29.83
N ARG A 631 -12.93 8.32 28.89
CA ARG A 631 -11.57 8.49 28.31
C ARG A 631 -11.37 9.81 27.57
N HIS A 632 -12.45 10.54 27.27
CA HIS A 632 -12.41 11.86 26.67
C HIS A 632 -12.84 12.99 27.62
N GLY A 633 -12.96 12.72 28.93
CA GLY A 633 -13.31 13.70 29.96
C GLY A 633 -14.79 14.11 29.98
N ILE A 634 -15.64 13.39 29.25
CA ILE A 634 -17.08 13.65 29.14
C ILE A 634 -17.77 12.85 30.26
N LYS A 635 -18.45 13.56 31.18
CA LYS A 635 -19.00 12.96 32.41
C LYS A 635 -20.32 12.20 32.23
N GLU A 636 -21.09 12.51 31.20
CA GLU A 636 -22.43 11.97 30.98
C GLU A 636 -22.68 11.72 29.48
N GLY A 637 -23.45 10.68 29.18
CA GLY A 637 -23.81 10.28 27.81
C GLY A 637 -22.84 9.28 27.18
N TYR A 638 -22.88 9.22 25.85
CA TYR A 638 -22.21 8.26 24.99
C TYR A 638 -21.38 9.01 23.95
N CYS A 639 -20.07 8.72 23.86
CA CYS A 639 -19.20 9.42 22.91
C CYS A 639 -18.87 8.54 21.69
N ILE A 640 -19.29 9.00 20.52
CA ILE A 640 -19.02 8.37 19.22
C ILE A 640 -17.83 9.11 18.57
N THR A 641 -16.82 8.34 18.20
CA THR A 641 -15.56 8.76 17.57
C THR A 641 -15.35 8.05 16.23
N LEU A 642 -14.35 8.46 15.43
CA LEU A 642 -14.13 7.95 14.06
C LEU A 642 -13.12 6.79 13.97
N ASP A 643 -12.60 6.31 15.10
CA ASP A 643 -11.81 5.08 15.14
C ASP A 643 -12.69 3.86 14.84
N PHE A 644 -12.12 2.84 14.18
CA PHE A 644 -12.91 1.76 13.62
C PHE A 644 -13.67 0.89 14.65
N PRO A 645 -13.13 0.61 15.87
CA PRO A 645 -13.87 -0.07 16.93
C PRO A 645 -15.15 0.65 17.40
N ILE A 646 -15.24 1.98 17.24
CA ILE A 646 -16.44 2.76 17.55
C ILE A 646 -17.30 3.01 16.31
N TYR A 647 -16.70 3.48 15.21
CA TYR A 647 -17.39 3.77 13.96
C TYR A 647 -18.08 2.54 13.34
N GLY A 648 -17.38 1.39 13.28
CA GLY A 648 -17.87 0.18 12.61
C GLY A 648 -19.16 -0.40 13.23
N PRO A 649 -19.18 -0.69 14.55
CA PRO A 649 -20.38 -1.20 15.22
C PRO A 649 -21.54 -0.20 15.23
N PHE A 650 -21.25 1.11 15.32
CA PHE A 650 -22.27 2.15 15.24
C PHE A 650 -22.98 2.14 13.87
N MET A 651 -22.21 2.16 12.77
CA MET A 651 -22.75 2.19 11.41
C MET A 651 -23.51 0.93 10.99
N THR A 652 -23.32 -0.20 11.69
CA THR A 652 -23.98 -1.48 11.42
C THR A 652 -25.20 -1.76 12.31
N ASN A 653 -25.27 -1.19 13.51
CA ASN A 653 -26.32 -1.50 14.49
C ASN A 653 -27.26 -0.33 14.85
N CYS A 654 -26.82 0.93 14.73
CA CYS A 654 -27.66 2.07 15.09
C CYS A 654 -28.83 2.25 14.11
N LYS A 655 -30.07 2.18 14.61
CA LYS A 655 -31.30 2.35 13.81
C LYS A 655 -31.49 3.78 13.33
N ASN A 656 -31.03 4.77 14.11
CA ASN A 656 -31.17 6.19 13.78
C ASN A 656 -30.38 6.53 12.51
N ARG A 657 -31.11 6.65 11.40
CA ARG A 657 -30.55 6.89 10.06
C ARG A 657 -29.90 8.26 9.94
N GLU A 658 -30.40 9.29 10.62
CA GLU A 658 -29.86 10.64 10.58
C GLU A 658 -28.50 10.70 11.31
N LEU A 659 -28.37 10.01 12.44
CA LEU A 659 -27.06 9.86 13.10
C LEU A 659 -26.10 8.98 12.29
N ARG A 660 -26.56 7.88 11.65
CA ARG A 660 -25.71 7.13 10.70
C ARG A 660 -25.21 8.03 9.56
N GLU A 661 -26.07 8.87 9.00
CA GLU A 661 -25.71 9.82 7.96
C GLU A 661 -24.67 10.84 8.47
N LYS A 662 -24.89 11.45 9.64
CA LYS A 662 -23.96 12.39 10.28
C LYS A 662 -22.58 11.78 10.53
N ILE A 663 -22.52 10.60 11.14
CA ILE A 663 -21.28 9.89 11.46
C ILE A 663 -20.56 9.38 10.19
N TYR A 664 -21.30 8.89 9.19
CA TYR A 664 -20.73 8.54 7.89
C TYR A 664 -20.06 9.73 7.22
N ARG A 665 -20.78 10.87 7.13
CA ARG A 665 -20.29 12.11 6.52
C ARG A 665 -19.02 12.61 7.20
N ALA A 666 -18.96 12.60 8.52
CA ALA A 666 -17.75 12.94 9.27
C ALA A 666 -16.55 12.01 8.97
N ASN A 667 -16.79 10.71 8.77
CA ASN A 667 -15.73 9.76 8.42
C ASN A 667 -15.18 9.96 7.00
N ILE A 668 -16.02 10.30 6.00
CA ILE A 668 -15.55 10.52 4.62
C ILE A 668 -14.89 11.88 4.40
N THR A 669 -15.13 12.87 5.26
CA THR A 669 -14.50 14.21 5.22
C THR A 669 -13.34 14.37 6.21
N LYS A 670 -12.89 13.29 6.87
CA LYS A 670 -11.78 13.37 7.81
C LYS A 670 -10.46 13.73 7.11
N ALA A 671 -9.68 14.61 7.74
CA ALA A 671 -8.46 15.19 7.19
C ALA A 671 -8.65 15.89 5.82
N SER A 672 -9.84 16.40 5.49
CA SER A 672 -10.11 17.09 4.22
C SER A 672 -10.41 18.59 4.34
N SER A 673 -10.12 19.21 5.51
CA SER A 673 -10.35 20.65 5.74
C SER A 673 -9.52 21.19 6.91
N GLY A 674 -9.41 22.51 7.01
CA GLY A 674 -8.68 23.19 8.08
C GLY A 674 -7.17 22.88 8.08
N ALA A 675 -6.57 22.94 9.28
CA ALA A 675 -5.13 22.71 9.46
C ALA A 675 -4.68 21.27 9.16
N VAL A 676 -5.60 20.30 9.21
CA VAL A 676 -5.36 18.87 8.94
C VAL A 676 -5.74 18.46 7.50
N ASN A 677 -5.85 19.41 6.56
CA ASN A 677 -6.24 19.09 5.19
C ASN A 677 -5.11 18.38 4.42
N ASN A 678 -5.34 17.12 4.07
CA ASN A 678 -4.43 16.28 3.29
C ASN A 678 -4.59 16.43 1.77
N GLU A 679 -5.59 17.14 1.23
CA GLU A 679 -5.74 17.35 -0.21
C GLU A 679 -4.52 18.06 -0.85
N PRO A 680 -4.01 19.20 -0.30
CA PRO A 680 -2.79 19.82 -0.81
C PRO A 680 -1.57 18.90 -0.70
N ILE A 681 -1.48 18.13 0.40
CA ILE A 681 -0.39 17.18 0.67
C ILE A 681 -0.41 16.04 -0.36
N ILE A 682 -1.58 15.52 -0.74
CA ILE A 682 -1.73 14.53 -1.81
C ILE A 682 -1.27 15.10 -3.16
N ASN A 683 -1.72 16.30 -3.51
CA ASN A 683 -1.35 16.94 -4.78
C ASN A 683 0.16 17.21 -4.86
N GLU A 684 0.80 17.61 -3.75
CA GLU A 684 2.25 17.76 -3.66
C GLU A 684 2.98 16.40 -3.77
N ILE A 685 2.53 15.37 -3.02
CA ILE A 685 3.08 14.00 -3.09
C ILE A 685 3.02 13.45 -4.52
N LEU A 686 1.89 13.61 -5.22
CA LEU A 686 1.71 13.14 -6.59
C LEU A 686 2.59 13.90 -7.58
N THR A 687 2.75 15.22 -7.40
CA THR A 687 3.64 16.06 -8.22
C THR A 687 5.09 15.63 -8.05
N LEU A 688 5.56 15.54 -6.80
CA LEU A 688 6.92 15.16 -6.44
C LEU A 688 7.26 13.72 -6.85
N LYS A 689 6.32 12.76 -6.70
CA LYS A 689 6.50 11.39 -7.22
C LYS A 689 6.63 11.38 -8.76
N LYS A 690 5.86 12.20 -9.48
CA LYS A 690 5.93 12.33 -10.95
C LYS A 690 7.22 12.98 -11.42
N GLU A 691 7.74 13.96 -10.69
CA GLU A 691 9.06 14.55 -10.93
C GLU A 691 10.19 13.54 -10.67
N LYS A 692 10.15 12.82 -9.53
CA LYS A 692 11.12 11.78 -9.18
C LYS A 692 11.18 10.64 -10.20
N ALA A 693 10.04 10.18 -10.70
CA ALA A 693 9.99 9.16 -11.75
C ALA A 693 10.71 9.62 -13.02
N LYS A 694 10.40 10.84 -13.49
CA LYS A 694 11.02 11.43 -14.69
C LYS A 694 12.53 11.65 -14.54
N LEU A 695 12.99 12.13 -13.38
CA LEU A 695 14.42 12.27 -13.09
C LEU A 695 15.14 10.90 -13.22
N LEU A 696 14.51 9.82 -12.77
CA LEU A 696 15.04 8.44 -12.90
C LEU A 696 14.84 7.82 -14.29
N GLY A 697 14.28 8.53 -15.26
CA GLY A 697 14.03 8.02 -16.62
C GLY A 697 12.77 7.15 -16.79
N TYR A 698 11.84 7.19 -15.84
CA TYR A 698 10.54 6.52 -15.91
C TYR A 698 9.44 7.50 -16.34
N GLU A 699 8.52 7.06 -17.21
CA GLU A 699 7.39 7.87 -17.68
C GLU A 699 6.43 8.22 -16.54
N THR A 700 6.13 7.25 -15.66
CA THR A 700 5.18 7.43 -14.55
C THR A 700 5.71 6.90 -13.20
N PRO A 701 5.19 7.40 -12.07
CA PRO A 701 5.41 6.80 -10.75
C PRO A 701 5.04 5.32 -10.66
N ALA A 702 4.04 4.86 -11.42
CA ALA A 702 3.65 3.46 -11.47
C ALA A 702 4.76 2.59 -12.08
N ASP A 703 5.36 3.01 -13.20
CA ASP A 703 6.44 2.24 -13.86
C ASP A 703 7.66 2.06 -12.94
N LEU A 704 8.02 3.11 -12.20
CA LEU A 704 9.05 3.06 -11.17
C LEU A 704 8.67 2.05 -10.07
N SER A 705 7.46 2.16 -9.50
CA SER A 705 6.97 1.28 -8.42
C SER A 705 6.81 -0.18 -8.87
N LEU A 706 6.54 -0.43 -10.15
CA LEU A 706 6.35 -1.76 -10.73
C LEU A 706 7.68 -2.42 -11.13
N SER A 707 8.76 -1.66 -11.33
CA SER A 707 10.10 -2.19 -11.61
C SER A 707 10.74 -2.98 -10.46
N VAL A 708 10.10 -3.01 -9.29
CA VAL A 708 10.48 -3.79 -8.10
C VAL A 708 9.39 -4.80 -7.66
N LYS A 709 8.45 -5.12 -8.55
CA LYS A 709 7.28 -5.99 -8.28
C LYS A 709 7.19 -7.13 -9.32
N MET A 710 6.56 -8.26 -8.97
CA MET A 710 6.34 -9.41 -9.85
C MET A 710 5.52 -9.05 -11.09
N ALA A 711 4.55 -8.14 -10.98
CA ALA A 711 3.71 -7.72 -12.10
C ALA A 711 4.51 -7.06 -13.24
N GLN A 712 5.61 -6.37 -12.92
CA GLN A 712 6.56 -5.69 -13.82
C GLN A 712 5.99 -4.64 -14.80
N SER A 713 4.67 -4.55 -15.01
CA SER A 713 4.03 -3.58 -15.88
C SER A 713 2.63 -3.21 -15.39
N LEU A 714 2.17 -2.00 -15.74
CA LEU A 714 0.83 -1.51 -15.41
C LEU A 714 -0.25 -2.42 -16.02
N GLN A 715 -0.04 -2.87 -17.27
CA GLN A 715 -0.95 -3.77 -17.97
C GLN A 715 -1.10 -5.12 -17.24
N SER A 716 -0.04 -5.65 -16.64
CA SER A 716 -0.10 -6.91 -15.88
C SER A 716 -1.04 -6.78 -14.69
N ALA A 717 -0.87 -5.71 -13.90
CA ALA A 717 -1.69 -5.43 -12.72
C ALA A 717 -3.16 -5.13 -13.11
N GLU A 718 -3.38 -4.27 -14.10
CA GLU A 718 -4.72 -3.96 -14.61
C GLU A 718 -5.43 -5.21 -15.15
N SER A 719 -4.74 -6.11 -15.86
CA SER A 719 -5.35 -7.33 -16.41
C SER A 719 -5.88 -8.29 -15.33
N LEU A 720 -5.20 -8.40 -14.18
CA LEU A 720 -5.73 -9.17 -13.04
C LEU A 720 -6.95 -8.47 -12.44
N LEU A 721 -6.86 -7.16 -12.21
CA LEU A 721 -7.95 -6.38 -11.62
C LEU A 721 -9.21 -6.38 -12.51
N ASP A 722 -9.04 -6.41 -13.84
CA ASP A 722 -10.14 -6.55 -14.81
C ASP A 722 -10.71 -7.98 -14.82
N SER A 723 -9.87 -9.01 -14.77
CA SER A 723 -10.36 -10.40 -14.67
C SER A 723 -11.15 -10.67 -13.39
N LEU A 724 -10.79 -10.01 -12.27
CA LEU A 724 -11.53 -10.08 -11.02
C LEU A 724 -12.80 -9.20 -11.06
N PHE A 725 -12.76 -8.07 -11.75
CA PHE A 725 -13.92 -7.19 -11.96
C PHE A 725 -15.03 -7.87 -12.76
N ASP A 726 -14.68 -8.51 -13.88
CA ASP A 726 -15.62 -9.25 -14.74
C ASP A 726 -16.31 -10.42 -14.02
N ALA A 727 -15.64 -11.01 -13.01
CA ALA A 727 -16.21 -12.05 -12.16
C ALA A 727 -17.07 -11.48 -11.02
N ALA A 728 -16.61 -10.42 -10.35
CA ALA A 728 -17.29 -9.84 -9.20
C ALA A 728 -18.55 -9.01 -9.57
N LEU A 729 -18.53 -8.29 -10.68
CA LEU A 729 -19.60 -7.32 -11.03
C LEU A 729 -21.02 -7.94 -11.13
N PRO A 730 -21.24 -9.13 -11.72
CA PRO A 730 -22.56 -9.76 -11.75
C PRO A 730 -23.06 -10.14 -10.35
N HIS A 731 -22.16 -10.63 -9.48
CA HIS A 731 -22.48 -11.02 -8.11
C HIS A 731 -22.80 -9.78 -7.28
N ALA A 732 -21.97 -8.75 -7.34
CA ALA A 732 -22.14 -7.48 -6.63
C ALA A 732 -23.46 -6.77 -6.94
N LYS A 733 -23.94 -6.86 -8.20
CA LYS A 733 -25.25 -6.33 -8.60
C LYS A 733 -26.39 -7.12 -7.96
N LYS A 734 -26.37 -8.45 -8.07
CA LYS A 734 -27.35 -9.34 -7.44
C LYS A 734 -27.39 -9.16 -5.92
N GLU A 735 -26.23 -9.01 -5.28
CA GLU A 735 -26.09 -8.72 -3.86
C GLU A 735 -26.75 -7.38 -3.48
N LEU A 736 -26.51 -6.30 -4.24
CA LEU A 736 -27.15 -5.01 -3.99
C LEU A 736 -28.67 -5.04 -4.26
N ASP A 737 -29.12 -5.78 -5.28
CA ASP A 737 -30.54 -5.98 -5.56
C ASP A 737 -31.23 -6.75 -4.42
N GLU A 738 -30.59 -7.78 -3.86
CA GLU A 738 -31.07 -8.53 -2.69
C GLU A 738 -31.12 -7.64 -1.43
N LEU A 739 -30.07 -6.85 -1.16
CA LEU A 739 -30.06 -5.88 -0.05
C LEU A 739 -31.16 -4.82 -0.20
N THR A 740 -31.39 -4.33 -1.42
CA THR A 740 -32.42 -3.31 -1.72
C THR A 740 -33.83 -3.88 -1.56
N GLN A 741 -34.05 -5.12 -2.03
CA GLN A 741 -35.30 -5.84 -1.81
C GLN A 741 -35.53 -6.17 -0.33
N PHE A 742 -34.49 -6.54 0.42
CA PHE A 742 -34.60 -6.78 1.86
C PHE A 742 -34.93 -5.50 2.63
N ALA A 743 -34.24 -4.39 2.33
CA ALA A 743 -34.51 -3.07 2.91
C ALA A 743 -35.98 -2.67 2.77
N SER A 744 -36.52 -2.71 1.54
CA SER A 744 -37.91 -2.34 1.28
C SER A 744 -38.91 -3.35 1.87
N ASN A 745 -38.74 -4.66 1.63
CA ASN A 745 -39.75 -5.66 1.97
C ASN A 745 -39.72 -6.15 3.44
N LYS A 746 -38.64 -5.92 4.18
CA LYS A 746 -38.46 -6.42 5.56
C LYS A 746 -38.14 -5.36 6.61
N LEU A 747 -37.54 -4.24 6.24
CA LEU A 747 -37.13 -3.19 7.19
C LEU A 747 -37.96 -1.88 7.08
N ASP A 748 -38.86 -1.79 6.08
CA ASP A 748 -39.51 -0.53 5.66
C ASP A 748 -38.49 0.61 5.43
N HIS A 749 -37.30 0.25 4.94
CA HIS A 749 -36.16 1.15 4.87
C HIS A 749 -36.07 1.83 3.49
N PRO A 750 -35.84 3.16 3.42
CA PRO A 750 -35.73 3.89 2.17
C PRO A 750 -34.74 3.30 1.16
N THR A 751 -35.12 3.38 -0.12
CA THR A 751 -34.34 2.94 -1.28
C THR A 751 -34.34 4.03 -2.37
N PRO A 752 -33.28 4.18 -3.19
CA PRO A 752 -32.05 3.39 -3.23
C PRO A 752 -31.18 3.60 -1.99
N LEU A 753 -30.47 2.55 -1.57
CA LEU A 753 -29.61 2.56 -0.39
C LEU A 753 -28.50 3.62 -0.55
N GLN A 754 -28.40 4.51 0.43
CA GLN A 754 -27.29 5.47 0.50
C GLN A 754 -26.07 4.81 1.18
N PRO A 755 -24.85 5.34 1.01
CA PRO A 755 -23.65 4.73 1.59
C PRO A 755 -23.74 4.46 3.11
N TRP A 756 -24.35 5.37 3.87
CA TRP A 756 -24.59 5.24 5.32
C TRP A 756 -25.71 4.26 5.71
N ASP A 757 -26.43 3.72 4.73
CA ASP A 757 -27.44 2.67 4.94
C ASP A 757 -26.87 1.27 4.67
N THR A 758 -25.85 1.16 3.80
CA THR A 758 -25.29 -0.13 3.36
C THR A 758 -24.87 -1.03 4.52
N GLY A 759 -24.02 -0.56 5.43
CA GLY A 759 -23.53 -1.34 6.57
C GLY A 759 -24.66 -1.82 7.49
N TYR A 760 -25.65 -0.96 7.75
CA TYR A 760 -26.81 -1.30 8.58
C TYR A 760 -27.70 -2.35 7.90
N VAL A 761 -28.08 -2.15 6.64
CA VAL A 761 -28.95 -3.07 5.89
C VAL A 761 -28.27 -4.41 5.66
N THR A 762 -26.97 -4.42 5.32
CA THR A 762 -26.18 -5.65 5.18
C THR A 762 -26.12 -6.43 6.49
N GLU A 763 -25.91 -5.77 7.64
CA GLU A 763 -25.90 -6.45 8.93
C GLU A 763 -27.30 -6.96 9.34
N GLN A 764 -28.38 -6.22 9.06
CA GLN A 764 -29.74 -6.73 9.27
C GLN A 764 -30.06 -7.94 8.36
N TYR A 765 -29.62 -7.93 7.09
CA TYR A 765 -29.80 -9.05 6.16
C TYR A 765 -28.98 -10.26 6.60
N ARG A 766 -27.74 -10.03 7.09
CA ARG A 766 -26.88 -11.07 7.68
C ARG A 766 -27.55 -11.70 8.91
N LYS A 767 -28.18 -10.90 9.79
CA LYS A 767 -28.94 -11.39 10.96
C LYS A 767 -30.16 -12.23 10.56
N GLU A 768 -30.96 -11.83 9.58
CA GLU A 768 -32.08 -12.64 9.06
C GLU A 768 -31.58 -13.96 8.43
N LEU A 769 -30.57 -13.90 7.56
CA LEU A 769 -30.08 -15.04 6.78
C LEU A 769 -29.38 -16.09 7.65
N PHE A 770 -28.57 -15.65 8.61
CA PHE A 770 -27.72 -16.52 9.44
C PHE A 770 -28.20 -16.69 10.88
N LYS A 771 -29.22 -15.96 11.34
CA LYS A 771 -29.85 -16.04 12.68
C LYS A 771 -28.95 -15.72 13.87
N TYR A 772 -27.71 -15.27 13.62
CA TYR A 772 -26.74 -14.91 14.65
C TYR A 772 -26.20 -13.51 14.42
N ASP A 773 -26.40 -12.61 15.39
CA ASP A 773 -25.69 -11.33 15.44
C ASP A 773 -24.22 -11.50 15.83
N GLU A 774 -23.43 -10.47 15.58
CA GLU A 774 -21.98 -10.47 15.81
C GLU A 774 -21.61 -10.64 17.29
N GLU A 775 -22.48 -10.22 18.21
CA GLU A 775 -22.31 -10.31 19.66
C GLU A 775 -22.58 -11.72 20.20
N THR A 776 -23.57 -12.42 19.64
CA THR A 776 -23.80 -13.85 19.93
C THR A 776 -22.66 -14.70 19.39
N ILE A 777 -22.03 -14.29 18.28
CA ILE A 777 -20.84 -14.94 17.71
C ILE A 777 -19.61 -14.69 18.61
N SER A 778 -19.32 -13.44 18.98
CA SER A 778 -18.09 -13.08 19.70
C SER A 778 -17.97 -13.73 21.09
N GLN A 779 -19.10 -14.05 21.73
CA GLN A 779 -19.15 -14.84 22.97
C GLN A 779 -18.50 -16.23 22.85
N TYR A 780 -18.32 -16.76 21.64
CA TYR A 780 -17.58 -18.00 21.39
C TYR A 780 -16.11 -17.78 21.02
N PHE A 781 -15.66 -16.56 20.72
CA PHE A 781 -14.28 -16.25 20.30
C PHE A 781 -13.54 -15.45 21.38
N ALA A 782 -13.44 -16.02 22.58
CA ALA A 782 -12.59 -15.48 23.64
C ALA A 782 -11.10 -15.55 23.24
N PHE A 783 -10.41 -14.41 23.28
CA PHE A 783 -9.04 -14.25 22.77
C PHE A 783 -8.04 -15.34 23.22
N PRO A 784 -7.97 -15.76 24.50
CA PRO A 784 -7.06 -16.84 24.91
C PRO A 784 -7.30 -18.18 24.20
N LYS A 785 -8.55 -18.49 23.84
CA LYS A 785 -8.89 -19.71 23.10
C LYS A 785 -8.55 -19.60 21.61
N VAL A 786 -8.82 -18.43 21.02
CA VAL A 786 -8.44 -18.13 19.63
C VAL A 786 -6.92 -18.20 19.45
N LEU A 787 -6.18 -17.55 20.35
CA LEU A 787 -4.70 -17.54 20.34
C LEU A 787 -4.13 -18.95 20.49
N LYS A 788 -4.70 -19.78 21.38
CA LYS A 788 -4.33 -21.21 21.46
C LYS A 788 -4.63 -21.96 20.16
N GLY A 789 -5.79 -21.73 19.53
CA GLY A 789 -6.16 -22.37 18.27
C GLY A 789 -5.25 -21.98 17.10
N LEU A 790 -4.79 -20.73 17.05
CA LEU A 790 -3.76 -20.26 16.12
C LEU A 790 -2.43 -21.02 16.29
N PHE A 791 -1.98 -21.20 17.53
CA PHE A 791 -0.76 -21.95 17.82
C PHE A 791 -0.92 -23.46 17.58
N ASP A 792 -2.12 -24.01 17.76
CA ASP A 792 -2.46 -25.38 17.35
C ASP A 792 -2.34 -25.56 15.82
N VAL A 793 -2.81 -24.60 15.01
CA VAL A 793 -2.64 -24.61 13.54
C VAL A 793 -1.15 -24.60 13.19
N ALA A 794 -0.38 -23.66 13.75
CA ALA A 794 1.06 -23.53 13.51
C ALA A 794 1.82 -24.83 13.84
N ASN A 795 1.46 -25.48 14.95
CA ASN A 795 2.11 -26.72 15.39
C ASN A 795 1.70 -27.94 14.55
N GLU A 796 0.41 -28.12 14.28
CA GLU A 796 -0.08 -29.35 13.66
C GLU A 796 0.06 -29.37 12.13
N VAL A 797 -0.06 -28.21 11.49
CA VAL A 797 0.09 -28.03 10.04
C VAL A 797 1.55 -27.77 9.66
N LEU A 798 2.18 -26.76 10.27
CA LEU A 798 3.51 -26.26 9.87
C LEU A 798 4.66 -26.83 10.72
N GLY A 799 4.38 -27.50 11.84
CA GLY A 799 5.40 -28.08 12.73
C GLY A 799 6.05 -27.09 13.70
N ILE A 800 5.43 -25.93 13.92
CA ILE A 800 5.99 -24.78 14.65
C ILE A 800 5.35 -24.67 16.05
N GLN A 801 6.15 -24.73 17.11
CA GLN A 801 5.69 -24.63 18.49
C GLN A 801 5.82 -23.18 18.99
N VAL A 802 4.73 -22.60 19.50
CA VAL A 802 4.71 -21.25 20.08
C VAL A 802 4.34 -21.30 21.57
N ARG A 803 5.01 -20.50 22.40
CA ARG A 803 4.85 -20.47 23.86
C ARG A 803 4.88 -19.04 24.38
N GLU A 804 3.90 -18.63 25.19
CA GLU A 804 3.98 -17.35 25.91
C GLU A 804 5.08 -17.40 26.98
N LEU A 805 5.88 -16.34 27.08
CA LEU A 805 6.92 -16.22 28.10
C LEU A 805 6.30 -15.85 29.45
N SER A 806 6.68 -16.59 30.49
CA SER A 806 6.28 -16.29 31.87
C SER A 806 6.98 -15.02 32.39
N SER A 807 6.47 -14.41 33.47
CA SER A 807 7.17 -13.30 34.13
C SER A 807 8.60 -13.66 34.55
N GLN A 808 8.86 -14.93 34.90
CA GLN A 808 10.21 -15.42 35.18
C GLN A 808 11.05 -15.50 33.90
N ASP A 809 10.51 -16.04 32.80
CA ASP A 809 11.21 -16.05 31.50
C ASP A 809 11.64 -14.66 31.06
N MET A 810 10.77 -13.66 31.27
CA MET A 810 10.96 -12.26 30.91
C MET A 810 12.06 -11.63 31.79
N ASN A 811 12.02 -11.86 33.10
CA ASN A 811 13.03 -11.40 34.05
C ASN A 811 14.42 -12.01 33.74
N ASP A 812 14.48 -13.33 33.55
CA ASP A 812 15.72 -14.07 33.26
C ASP A 812 16.39 -13.59 31.95
N LYS A 813 15.57 -13.23 30.95
CA LYS A 813 16.01 -12.77 29.62
C LYS A 813 16.10 -11.23 29.52
N LYS A 814 15.72 -10.50 30.58
CA LYS A 814 15.65 -9.03 30.66
C LYS A 814 14.82 -8.40 29.54
N ILE A 815 13.60 -8.91 29.36
CA ILE A 815 12.65 -8.43 28.35
C ILE A 815 11.64 -7.51 29.03
N THR A 816 11.66 -6.23 28.68
CA THR A 816 10.70 -5.21 29.15
C THR A 816 9.71 -4.85 28.04
N ARG A 817 8.68 -4.05 28.34
CA ARG A 817 7.54 -3.82 27.42
C ARG A 817 7.08 -2.36 27.39
N TRP A 818 6.53 -1.89 26.26
CA TRP A 818 6.03 -0.51 26.13
C TRP A 818 4.66 -0.29 26.77
N HIS A 819 3.84 -1.33 26.91
CA HIS A 819 2.51 -1.33 27.51
C HIS A 819 2.26 -2.67 28.23
N GLU A 820 1.42 -2.69 29.28
CA GLU A 820 1.24 -3.87 30.15
C GLU A 820 0.50 -5.04 29.48
N ASP A 821 -0.40 -4.75 28.54
CA ASP A 821 -1.09 -5.74 27.69
C ASP A 821 -0.16 -6.55 26.76
N VAL A 822 1.06 -6.06 26.51
CA VAL A 822 1.95 -6.67 25.51
C VAL A 822 2.38 -8.04 26.00
N LYS A 823 2.11 -9.08 25.20
CA LYS A 823 2.59 -10.44 25.45
C LYS A 823 3.86 -10.69 24.64
N VAL A 824 4.75 -11.55 25.12
CA VAL A 824 5.95 -11.96 24.39
C VAL A 824 5.97 -13.47 24.28
N PHE A 825 6.30 -13.97 23.10
CA PHE A 825 6.22 -15.38 22.75
C PHE A 825 7.57 -15.89 22.24
N GLU A 826 7.93 -17.09 22.68
CA GLU A 826 9.00 -17.90 22.14
C GLU A 826 8.46 -18.79 21.01
N VAL A 827 9.18 -18.84 19.90
CA VAL A 827 8.87 -19.71 18.75
C VAL A 827 10.00 -20.71 18.58
N SER A 828 9.63 -21.99 18.50
CA SER A 828 10.56 -23.11 18.40
C SER A 828 10.14 -24.10 17.31
N GLU A 829 11.12 -24.76 16.74
CA GLU A 829 10.95 -25.82 15.74
C GLU A 829 11.85 -26.99 16.13
N LYS A 830 11.31 -28.22 16.08
CA LYS A 830 12.08 -29.46 16.37
C LYS A 830 12.79 -29.42 17.74
N GLY A 831 12.20 -28.71 18.72
CA GLY A 831 12.75 -28.54 20.08
C GLY A 831 13.84 -27.48 20.23
N LYS A 832 14.10 -26.65 19.22
CA LYS A 832 15.06 -25.52 19.28
C LYS A 832 14.31 -24.20 19.10
N THR A 833 14.57 -23.21 19.96
CA THR A 833 14.12 -21.82 19.77
C THR A 833 14.71 -21.24 18.48
N VAL A 834 13.83 -20.74 17.60
CA VAL A 834 14.20 -20.16 16.30
C VAL A 834 13.89 -18.67 16.21
N ALA A 835 12.90 -18.17 16.94
CA ALA A 835 12.46 -16.77 16.89
C ALA A 835 11.69 -16.35 18.15
N TYR A 836 11.32 -15.08 18.23
CA TYR A 836 10.36 -14.56 19.22
C TYR A 836 9.41 -13.54 18.56
N PHE A 837 8.31 -13.19 19.21
CA PHE A 837 7.55 -11.99 18.85
C PHE A 837 6.87 -11.32 20.06
N TYR A 838 6.66 -10.01 19.94
CA TYR A 838 5.80 -9.22 20.82
C TYR A 838 4.40 -9.12 20.20
N GLY A 839 3.35 -9.29 20.99
CA GLY A 839 1.95 -9.15 20.57
C GLY A 839 1.23 -8.03 21.34
N ASP A 840 0.71 -7.03 20.63
CA ASP A 840 -0.07 -5.91 21.18
C ASP A 840 -1.43 -5.85 20.48
N PHE A 841 -2.43 -6.51 21.08
CA PHE A 841 -3.65 -6.91 20.38
C PHE A 841 -4.80 -5.90 20.47
N TYR A 842 -4.87 -5.12 21.55
CA TYR A 842 -6.06 -4.30 21.87
C TYR A 842 -5.97 -2.87 21.34
N SER A 843 -7.12 -2.23 21.11
CA SER A 843 -7.15 -0.84 20.65
C SER A 843 -6.99 0.21 21.76
N ARG A 844 -6.13 1.20 21.50
CA ARG A 844 -5.84 2.36 22.37
C ARG A 844 -5.78 3.66 21.53
N PRO A 845 -6.90 4.16 20.96
CA PRO A 845 -6.90 5.18 19.91
C PRO A 845 -6.28 6.54 20.29
N SER A 846 -6.10 6.81 21.59
CA SER A 846 -5.36 7.97 22.11
C SER A 846 -3.86 7.96 21.77
N GLU A 847 -3.26 6.77 21.62
CA GLU A 847 -1.81 6.62 21.43
C GLU A 847 -1.41 5.57 20.37
N LYS A 848 -2.32 4.69 19.94
CA LYS A 848 -2.05 3.60 19.00
C LYS A 848 -2.77 3.85 17.68
N ARG A 849 -2.05 3.74 16.56
CA ARG A 849 -2.65 3.90 15.22
C ARG A 849 -3.67 2.79 14.95
N SER A 850 -4.72 3.14 14.22
CA SER A 850 -5.78 2.20 13.79
C SER A 850 -5.26 1.19 12.74
N GLY A 851 -5.97 0.06 12.59
CA GLY A 851 -5.63 -1.05 11.71
C GLY A 851 -4.94 -2.20 12.43
N ALA A 852 -4.23 -3.02 11.67
CA ALA A 852 -3.33 -4.07 12.16
C ALA A 852 -2.06 -4.06 11.29
N TRP A 853 -0.95 -4.57 11.84
CA TRP A 853 0.31 -4.75 11.10
C TRP A 853 1.31 -5.65 11.83
N MET A 854 2.17 -6.29 11.05
CA MET A 854 3.45 -6.85 11.46
C MET A 854 4.58 -5.83 11.22
N ASP A 855 5.64 -5.87 12.04
CA ASP A 855 6.85 -5.05 11.89
C ASP A 855 8.07 -5.76 12.53
N ILE A 856 9.29 -5.30 12.27
CA ILE A 856 10.54 -6.01 12.62
C ILE A 856 11.21 -5.39 13.86
N VAL A 857 11.59 -6.22 14.84
CA VAL A 857 12.48 -5.83 15.96
C VAL A 857 13.94 -6.18 15.64
N THR A 858 14.17 -7.39 15.16
CA THR A 858 15.47 -7.86 14.65
C THR A 858 15.26 -8.80 13.47
N THR A 859 16.20 -8.78 12.52
CA THR A 859 16.20 -9.68 11.37
C THR A 859 17.09 -10.90 11.66
N ARG A 860 16.73 -12.07 11.12
CA ARG A 860 17.62 -13.25 11.19
C ARG A 860 18.90 -12.97 10.40
N PHE A 861 20.01 -12.86 11.09
CA PHE A 861 21.30 -12.47 10.51
C PHE A 861 22.43 -13.29 11.12
N LYS A 862 23.39 -13.71 10.29
CA LYS A 862 24.59 -14.44 10.71
C LYS A 862 25.82 -13.55 10.66
N HIS A 863 26.41 -13.33 11.82
CA HIS A 863 27.62 -12.55 12.03
C HIS A 863 28.86 -13.27 11.47
N GLN A 864 29.96 -12.53 11.31
CA GLN A 864 31.22 -13.06 10.77
C GLN A 864 31.87 -14.13 11.67
N ASP A 865 31.56 -14.15 12.97
CA ASP A 865 31.99 -15.18 13.94
C ASP A 865 31.14 -16.47 13.88
N GLY A 866 30.07 -16.49 13.07
CA GLY A 866 29.13 -17.59 12.94
C GLY A 866 27.96 -17.57 13.92
N GLN A 867 27.87 -16.59 14.84
CA GLN A 867 26.68 -16.37 15.66
C GLN A 867 25.49 -15.97 14.77
N VAL A 868 24.29 -16.42 15.12
CA VAL A 868 23.04 -16.03 14.44
C VAL A 868 22.19 -15.19 15.40
N THR A 869 21.92 -13.94 15.04
CA THR A 869 20.80 -13.17 15.60
C THR A 869 19.51 -13.88 15.20
N LEU A 870 18.67 -14.22 16.17
CA LEU A 870 17.34 -14.76 15.90
C LEU A 870 16.42 -13.61 15.46
N PRO A 871 15.48 -13.84 14.51
CA PRO A 871 14.49 -12.84 14.14
C PRO A 871 13.52 -12.63 15.31
N VAL A 872 13.12 -11.37 15.50
CA VAL A 872 12.06 -11.00 16.44
C VAL A 872 11.10 -10.05 15.74
N ALA A 873 9.79 -10.33 15.86
CA ALA A 873 8.71 -9.57 15.22
C ALA A 873 7.85 -8.80 16.24
N TYR A 874 7.16 -7.78 15.74
CA TYR A 874 5.98 -7.17 16.34
C TYR A 874 4.73 -7.72 15.62
N LEU A 875 3.69 -8.08 16.37
CA LEU A 875 2.36 -8.44 15.88
C LEU A 875 1.35 -7.49 16.53
N ILE A 876 0.77 -6.57 15.76
CA ILE A 876 -0.08 -5.51 16.28
C ILE A 876 -1.49 -5.60 15.70
N CYS A 877 -2.50 -5.68 16.57
CA CYS A 877 -3.92 -5.63 16.21
C CYS A 877 -4.63 -4.49 16.96
N ASN A 878 -5.90 -4.22 16.62
CA ASN A 878 -6.75 -3.25 17.32
C ASN A 878 -8.12 -3.87 17.70
N GLN A 879 -8.13 -5.11 18.20
CA GLN A 879 -9.36 -5.76 18.67
C GLN A 879 -9.91 -5.09 19.95
N PRO A 880 -11.17 -5.31 20.33
CA PRO A 880 -11.72 -4.76 21.57
C PRO A 880 -10.95 -5.24 22.82
N PRO A 881 -10.59 -4.34 23.76
CA PRO A 881 -10.02 -4.75 25.04
C PRO A 881 -11.03 -5.54 25.89
N PRO A 882 -10.56 -6.24 26.95
CA PRO A 882 -11.43 -6.82 27.97
C PRO A 882 -12.43 -5.80 28.55
N GLN A 883 -13.67 -6.22 28.83
CA GLN A 883 -14.67 -5.33 29.44
C GLN A 883 -14.50 -5.19 30.96
N SER A 884 -13.84 -6.15 31.61
CA SER A 884 -13.38 -6.10 33.00
C SER A 884 -12.27 -7.14 33.22
N ASP A 885 -11.49 -7.01 34.29
CA ASP A 885 -10.37 -7.90 34.66
C ASP A 885 -10.75 -9.39 34.83
N LYS A 886 -12.06 -9.69 34.88
CA LYS A 886 -12.63 -11.02 35.11
C LYS A 886 -13.16 -11.69 33.83
N GLU A 887 -13.23 -10.97 32.72
CA GLU A 887 -13.73 -11.50 31.44
C GLU A 887 -12.68 -11.32 30.34
N PRO A 888 -12.46 -12.31 29.45
CA PRO A 888 -11.52 -12.16 28.34
C PRO A 888 -11.98 -11.10 27.34
N SER A 889 -11.05 -10.55 26.56
CA SER A 889 -11.38 -9.90 25.29
C SER A 889 -12.17 -10.88 24.41
N LEU A 890 -13.36 -10.47 23.97
CA LEU A 890 -14.23 -11.21 23.05
C LEU A 890 -14.03 -10.66 21.65
N MET A 891 -13.55 -11.51 20.75
CA MET A 891 -13.18 -11.14 19.39
C MET A 891 -14.40 -11.19 18.46
N LYS A 892 -14.54 -10.19 17.60
CA LYS A 892 -15.37 -10.33 16.40
C LYS A 892 -14.71 -11.39 15.51
N PHE A 893 -15.48 -12.11 14.69
CA PHE A 893 -14.89 -13.11 13.79
C PHE A 893 -13.82 -12.50 12.85
N ARG A 894 -14.03 -11.25 12.42
CA ARG A 894 -13.03 -10.49 11.65
C ARG A 894 -11.75 -10.15 12.42
N ASP A 895 -11.82 -9.99 13.74
CA ASP A 895 -10.61 -9.81 14.55
C ASP A 895 -9.79 -11.12 14.57
N VAL A 896 -10.45 -12.28 14.47
CA VAL A 896 -9.80 -13.60 14.36
C VAL A 896 -9.08 -13.74 13.02
N GLU A 897 -9.76 -13.40 11.91
CA GLU A 897 -9.16 -13.33 10.57
C GLU A 897 -7.93 -12.39 10.56
N THR A 898 -8.06 -11.20 11.16
CA THR A 898 -6.98 -10.21 11.28
C THR A 898 -5.79 -10.74 12.10
N LEU A 899 -6.04 -11.45 13.22
CA LEU A 899 -4.98 -12.06 14.03
C LEU A 899 -4.23 -13.16 13.25
N PHE A 900 -4.95 -13.95 12.43
CA PHE A 900 -4.33 -14.95 11.56
C PHE A 900 -3.50 -14.30 10.43
N HIS A 901 -4.00 -13.21 9.84
CA HIS A 901 -3.30 -12.41 8.82
C HIS A 901 -1.94 -11.91 9.33
N GLU A 902 -1.91 -11.17 10.44
CA GLU A 902 -0.64 -10.64 10.99
C GLU A 902 0.32 -11.74 11.44
N PHE A 903 -0.20 -12.84 11.97
CA PHE A 903 0.63 -13.99 12.33
C PHE A 903 1.27 -14.66 11.10
N GLY A 904 0.64 -14.61 9.92
CA GLY A 904 1.23 -15.10 8.68
C GLY A 904 2.45 -14.29 8.22
N HIS A 905 2.42 -12.96 8.33
CA HIS A 905 3.63 -12.14 8.15
C HIS A 905 4.69 -12.45 9.20
N CYS A 906 4.29 -12.60 10.47
CA CYS A 906 5.21 -12.98 11.55
C CYS A 906 5.88 -14.33 11.24
N LEU A 907 5.13 -15.33 10.75
CA LEU A 907 5.68 -16.63 10.33
C LEU A 907 6.72 -16.49 9.22
N GLN A 908 6.48 -15.67 8.19
CA GLN A 908 7.44 -15.47 7.11
C GLN A 908 8.73 -14.78 7.58
N HIS A 909 8.63 -13.86 8.55
CA HIS A 909 9.81 -13.26 9.18
C HIS A 909 10.55 -14.22 10.11
N MET A 910 9.82 -14.99 10.92
CA MET A 910 10.39 -15.82 11.99
C MET A 910 10.98 -17.15 11.49
N MET A 911 10.42 -17.72 10.43
CA MET A 911 10.80 -19.06 9.93
C MET A 911 11.84 -19.05 8.80
N THR A 912 12.26 -17.86 8.37
CA THR A 912 13.33 -17.65 7.38
C THR A 912 14.58 -18.47 7.70
N THR A 913 15.19 -19.03 6.66
CA THR A 913 16.48 -19.73 6.73
C THR A 913 17.61 -18.94 6.09
N VAL A 914 17.32 -17.76 5.53
CA VAL A 914 18.32 -16.86 4.95
C VAL A 914 19.21 -16.25 6.04
N ASP A 915 20.52 -16.45 5.91
CA ASP A 915 21.55 -15.95 6.85
C ASP A 915 21.89 -14.45 6.66
N TYR A 916 21.43 -13.83 5.56
CA TYR A 916 21.80 -12.46 5.14
C TYR A 916 20.66 -11.46 5.35
N ALA A 917 20.85 -10.47 6.23
CA ALA A 917 19.80 -9.51 6.62
C ALA A 917 19.03 -8.83 5.46
N PRO A 918 19.67 -8.39 4.35
CA PRO A 918 18.96 -7.71 3.25
C PRO A 918 17.96 -8.59 2.47
N ALA A 919 17.98 -9.91 2.65
CA ALA A 919 17.09 -10.86 1.96
C ALA A 919 16.38 -11.82 2.94
N SER A 920 16.42 -11.52 4.24
CA SER A 920 15.96 -12.40 5.31
C SER A 920 14.61 -11.99 5.88
N GLY A 921 13.76 -12.98 6.16
CA GLY A 921 12.37 -12.75 6.54
C GLY A 921 11.61 -12.18 5.36
N ILE A 922 10.90 -11.07 5.58
CA ILE A 922 10.20 -10.34 4.52
C ILE A 922 11.11 -9.41 3.69
N ASN A 923 12.36 -9.18 4.12
CA ASN A 923 13.29 -8.29 3.40
C ASN A 923 13.64 -8.87 2.02
N GLY A 924 13.63 -8.02 0.99
CA GLY A 924 13.99 -8.39 -0.38
C GLY A 924 12.92 -9.19 -1.15
N ILE A 925 11.72 -9.36 -0.60
CA ILE A 925 10.56 -9.93 -1.31
C ILE A 925 9.89 -8.82 -2.13
N GLU A 926 9.55 -9.09 -3.39
CA GLU A 926 8.76 -8.21 -4.26
C GLU A 926 7.38 -7.93 -3.62
N TRP A 927 7.01 -6.65 -3.52
CA TRP A 927 5.92 -6.16 -2.64
C TRP A 927 4.53 -6.71 -2.98
N ASP A 928 4.31 -7.19 -4.20
CA ASP A 928 3.06 -7.85 -4.61
C ASP A 928 2.95 -9.32 -4.18
N PHE A 929 3.95 -9.87 -3.46
CA PHE A 929 3.97 -11.23 -2.90
C PHE A 929 4.04 -11.30 -1.36
N VAL A 930 4.29 -10.20 -0.65
CA VAL A 930 4.47 -10.22 0.83
C VAL A 930 3.19 -10.60 1.59
N GLU A 931 2.03 -10.39 0.95
CA GLU A 931 0.70 -10.70 1.49
C GLU A 931 0.31 -12.19 1.30
N VAL A 932 1.13 -12.99 0.59
CA VAL A 932 0.83 -14.43 0.37
C VAL A 932 0.90 -15.22 1.68
N ALA A 933 1.77 -14.83 2.62
CA ALA A 933 1.91 -15.50 3.91
C ALA A 933 0.80 -15.13 4.90
N SER A 934 0.38 -13.86 4.93
CA SER A 934 -0.70 -13.35 5.76
C SER A 934 -2.05 -13.93 5.31
N GLN A 935 -2.42 -13.72 4.06
CA GLN A 935 -3.70 -14.16 3.49
C GLN A 935 -3.84 -15.68 3.39
N PHE A 936 -2.74 -16.43 3.36
CA PHE A 936 -2.80 -17.89 3.44
C PHE A 936 -3.38 -18.35 4.78
N MET A 937 -2.95 -17.75 5.90
CA MET A 937 -3.39 -18.13 7.24
C MET A 937 -4.89 -17.89 7.47
N GLU A 938 -5.45 -16.81 6.91
CA GLU A 938 -6.89 -16.48 7.01
C GLU A 938 -7.81 -17.65 6.59
N ASN A 939 -7.38 -18.49 5.64
CA ASN A 939 -8.16 -19.64 5.17
C ASN A 939 -8.50 -20.64 6.29
N PHE A 940 -7.66 -20.78 7.33
CA PHE A 940 -7.94 -21.67 8.45
C PHE A 940 -9.13 -21.20 9.29
N CYS A 941 -9.44 -19.89 9.31
CA CYS A 941 -10.66 -19.38 9.94
C CYS A 941 -11.93 -19.88 9.23
N SER A 942 -11.85 -20.26 7.95
CA SER A 942 -12.98 -20.74 7.15
C SER A 942 -13.22 -22.26 7.25
N GLU A 943 -12.45 -23.00 8.04
CA GLU A 943 -12.61 -24.46 8.15
C GLU A 943 -13.46 -24.88 9.36
N PRO A 944 -14.52 -25.71 9.21
CA PRO A 944 -15.33 -26.19 10.33
C PRO A 944 -14.53 -26.82 11.48
N GLU A 945 -13.46 -27.55 11.16
CA GLU A 945 -12.59 -28.20 12.15
C GLU A 945 -11.84 -27.16 13.01
N TRP A 946 -11.22 -26.15 12.39
CA TRP A 946 -10.51 -25.11 13.09
C TRP A 946 -11.45 -24.13 13.80
N ILE A 947 -12.60 -23.78 13.20
CA ILE A 947 -13.64 -22.98 13.87
C ILE A 947 -14.04 -23.65 15.19
N HIS A 948 -14.31 -24.96 15.21
CA HIS A 948 -14.64 -25.71 16.44
C HIS A 948 -13.50 -25.73 17.49
N ARG A 949 -12.24 -25.54 17.10
CA ARG A 949 -11.08 -25.48 18.00
C ARG A 949 -10.81 -24.08 18.53
N LEU A 950 -10.93 -23.07 17.66
CA LEU A 950 -10.78 -21.65 17.96
C LEU A 950 -11.86 -21.12 18.90
N SER A 951 -13.04 -21.78 18.92
CA SER A 951 -14.24 -21.24 19.55
C SER A 951 -14.84 -22.12 20.65
N GLY A 952 -15.50 -21.48 21.61
CA GLY A 952 -16.27 -22.08 22.69
C GLY A 952 -16.76 -20.99 23.64
N HIS A 953 -17.99 -21.12 24.14
CA HIS A 953 -18.68 -20.06 24.86
C HIS A 953 -17.91 -19.65 26.13
N TYR A 954 -17.57 -18.36 26.23
CA TYR A 954 -16.60 -17.86 27.20
C TYR A 954 -16.93 -18.11 28.69
N LYS A 955 -18.22 -18.28 29.03
CA LYS A 955 -18.68 -18.56 30.39
C LYS A 955 -18.94 -20.04 30.69
N SER A 956 -19.60 -20.76 29.78
CA SER A 956 -20.01 -22.16 30.00
C SER A 956 -19.02 -23.18 29.44
N GLY A 957 -18.09 -22.76 28.59
CA GLY A 957 -17.14 -23.64 27.88
C GLY A 957 -17.77 -24.44 26.73
N GLU A 958 -19.07 -24.27 26.47
CA GLU A 958 -19.83 -25.03 25.48
C GLU A 958 -19.30 -24.84 24.05
N ALA A 959 -19.36 -25.90 23.24
CA ALA A 959 -18.91 -25.85 21.85
C ALA A 959 -19.84 -24.98 20.99
N ILE A 960 -19.26 -24.31 20.00
CA ILE A 960 -20.01 -23.50 19.03
C ILE A 960 -21.12 -24.32 18.31
N PRO A 961 -22.35 -23.79 18.17
CA PRO A 961 -23.43 -24.47 17.45
C PRO A 961 -23.05 -24.79 15.99
N LYS A 962 -23.43 -25.97 15.50
CA LYS A 962 -23.06 -26.45 14.15
C LYS A 962 -23.64 -25.57 13.03
N ASP A 963 -24.80 -24.98 13.27
CA ASP A 963 -25.45 -23.99 12.40
C ASP A 963 -24.75 -22.63 12.49
N MET A 964 -24.23 -22.21 13.65
CA MET A 964 -23.34 -21.04 13.73
C MET A 964 -22.03 -21.26 12.94
N VAL A 965 -21.40 -22.44 13.05
CA VAL A 965 -20.24 -22.80 12.20
C VAL A 965 -20.63 -22.77 10.72
N SER A 966 -21.78 -23.33 10.36
CA SER A 966 -22.29 -23.32 8.97
C SER A 966 -22.58 -21.91 8.45
N ALA A 967 -22.98 -20.98 9.34
CA ALA A 967 -23.16 -19.57 9.02
C ALA A 967 -21.83 -18.84 8.82
N LEU A 968 -20.82 -19.09 9.67
CA LEU A 968 -19.48 -18.49 9.53
C LEU A 968 -18.81 -18.91 8.22
N VAL A 969 -18.86 -20.20 7.87
CA VAL A 969 -18.30 -20.71 6.60
C VAL A 969 -19.00 -20.07 5.39
N LYS A 970 -20.33 -19.91 5.43
CA LYS A 970 -21.09 -19.17 4.39
C LYS A 970 -20.84 -17.67 4.42
N GLY A 971 -20.40 -17.12 5.55
CA GLY A 971 -20.00 -15.72 5.71
C GLY A 971 -18.85 -15.33 4.76
N ARG A 972 -17.98 -16.27 4.40
CA ARG A 972 -16.90 -16.06 3.41
C ARG A 972 -17.42 -15.66 2.03
N GLU A 973 -18.56 -16.23 1.61
CA GLU A 973 -19.22 -15.96 0.32
C GLU A 973 -20.21 -14.77 0.41
N PHE A 974 -20.53 -14.30 1.61
CA PHE A 974 -21.57 -13.29 1.84
C PHE A 974 -21.08 -11.89 1.43
N MET A 975 -21.74 -11.29 0.43
CA MET A 975 -21.42 -9.96 -0.12
C MET A 975 -20.00 -9.87 -0.72
N SER A 976 -19.45 -11.00 -1.16
CA SER A 976 -18.07 -11.10 -1.68
C SER A 976 -17.88 -10.34 -2.99
N GLY A 977 -18.94 -10.18 -3.80
CA GLY A 977 -18.94 -9.36 -5.00
C GLY A 977 -18.74 -7.88 -4.68
N LEU A 978 -19.58 -7.32 -3.80
CA LEU A 978 -19.50 -5.94 -3.33
C LEU A 978 -18.17 -5.67 -2.60
N ALA A 979 -17.73 -6.60 -1.74
CA ALA A 979 -16.44 -6.49 -1.05
C ALA A 979 -15.26 -6.50 -2.04
N THR A 980 -15.31 -7.36 -3.07
CA THR A 980 -14.28 -7.41 -4.12
C THR A 980 -14.29 -6.13 -4.96
N LEU A 981 -15.45 -5.64 -5.41
CA LEU A 981 -15.54 -4.38 -6.15
C LEU A 981 -14.95 -3.20 -5.36
N ARG A 982 -15.16 -3.14 -4.03
CA ARG A 982 -14.56 -2.12 -3.17
C ARG A 982 -13.02 -2.21 -3.11
N GLN A 983 -12.45 -3.40 -3.06
CA GLN A 983 -10.97 -3.54 -3.13
C GLN A 983 -10.44 -3.20 -4.52
N LEU A 984 -11.14 -3.58 -5.58
CA LEU A 984 -10.78 -3.24 -6.97
C LEU A 984 -10.89 -1.72 -7.24
N HIS A 985 -11.85 -1.03 -6.63
CA HIS A 985 -11.97 0.43 -6.66
C HIS A 985 -10.68 1.10 -6.17
N PHE A 986 -10.22 0.75 -4.97
CA PHE A 986 -8.97 1.27 -4.40
C PHE A 986 -7.74 0.94 -5.25
N SER A 987 -7.61 -0.31 -5.72
CA SER A 987 -6.48 -0.74 -6.55
C SER A 987 -6.43 0.00 -7.90
N LYS A 988 -7.59 0.20 -8.55
CA LYS A 988 -7.68 0.93 -9.82
C LYS A 988 -7.45 2.44 -9.63
N LEU A 989 -7.90 3.02 -8.52
CA LEU A 989 -7.69 4.43 -8.19
C LEU A 989 -6.21 4.74 -7.89
N ASP A 990 -5.56 3.93 -7.06
CA ASP A 990 -4.12 4.01 -6.79
C ASP A 990 -3.29 3.97 -8.09
N LEU A 991 -3.52 2.94 -8.93
CA LEU A 991 -2.84 2.82 -10.22
C LEU A 991 -3.13 4.02 -11.14
N ALA A 992 -4.36 4.52 -11.21
CA ALA A 992 -4.71 5.67 -12.05
C ALA A 992 -4.05 6.98 -11.60
N LEU A 993 -4.05 7.26 -10.29
CA LEU A 993 -3.40 8.44 -9.69
C LEU A 993 -1.88 8.44 -9.91
N HIS A 994 -1.26 7.25 -9.94
CA HIS A 994 0.18 7.10 -10.13
C HIS A 994 0.64 6.82 -11.57
N SER A 995 -0.27 6.69 -12.54
CA SER A 995 0.09 6.48 -13.96
C SER A 995 -0.49 7.55 -14.90
N ARG A 996 -1.80 7.77 -14.86
CA ARG A 996 -2.55 8.53 -15.89
C ARG A 996 -2.90 9.96 -15.45
N PHE A 997 -2.87 10.23 -14.14
CA PHE A 997 -3.22 11.53 -13.56
C PHE A 997 -2.09 12.57 -13.70
N THR A 998 -2.47 13.85 -13.65
CA THR A 998 -1.58 15.00 -13.46
C THR A 998 -2.24 15.89 -12.40
N PRO A 999 -1.57 16.20 -11.28
CA PRO A 999 -2.10 17.11 -10.27
C PRO A 999 -2.48 18.48 -10.87
N PRO A 1000 -3.52 19.14 -10.33
CA PRO A 1000 -4.01 20.40 -10.87
C PRO A 1000 -2.97 21.51 -10.74
N THR A 1001 -2.91 22.37 -11.75
CA THR A 1001 -2.02 23.54 -11.84
C THR A 1001 -2.78 24.86 -12.00
N SER A 1002 -4.08 24.77 -12.30
CA SER A 1002 -4.99 25.89 -12.56
C SER A 1002 -6.43 25.52 -12.22
N ASP A 1003 -7.28 26.52 -11.97
CA ASP A 1003 -8.70 26.30 -11.71
C ASP A 1003 -9.40 25.67 -12.93
N GLY A 1004 -9.98 24.48 -12.73
CA GLY A 1004 -10.63 23.70 -13.78
C GLY A 1004 -9.81 22.51 -14.30
N ASP A 1005 -8.55 22.35 -13.86
CA ASP A 1005 -7.85 21.06 -13.99
C ASP A 1005 -8.58 19.96 -13.19
N LEU A 1006 -8.47 18.70 -13.63
CA LEU A 1006 -9.08 17.56 -12.93
C LEU A 1006 -8.45 17.37 -11.54
N THR A 1007 -9.30 17.24 -10.51
CA THR A 1007 -8.86 16.93 -9.14
C THR A 1007 -8.68 15.43 -8.93
N ILE A 1008 -8.05 15.05 -7.82
CA ILE A 1008 -7.99 13.65 -7.36
C ILE A 1008 -9.39 13.05 -7.13
N PHE A 1009 -10.38 13.87 -6.78
CA PHE A 1009 -11.76 13.44 -6.54
C PHE A 1009 -12.56 13.23 -7.83
N ASP A 1010 -12.16 13.88 -8.93
CA ASP A 1010 -12.72 13.60 -10.27
C ASP A 1010 -12.21 12.26 -10.82
N VAL A 1011 -10.96 11.89 -10.51
CA VAL A 1011 -10.40 10.56 -10.83
C VAL A 1011 -11.12 9.46 -10.05
N ASP A 1012 -11.32 9.68 -8.74
CA ASP A 1012 -12.17 8.82 -7.90
C ASP A 1012 -13.58 8.71 -8.49
N ALA A 1013 -14.30 9.81 -8.66
CA ALA A 1013 -15.67 9.81 -9.16
C ALA A 1013 -15.81 9.08 -10.52
N LYS A 1014 -14.82 9.21 -11.41
CA LYS A 1014 -14.76 8.50 -12.69
C LYS A 1014 -14.57 6.98 -12.54
N ILE A 1015 -13.78 6.53 -11.56
CA ILE A 1015 -13.55 5.10 -11.31
C ILE A 1015 -14.71 4.49 -10.51
N ALA A 1016 -15.30 5.26 -9.59
CA ALA A 1016 -16.51 4.91 -8.85
C ALA A 1016 -17.69 4.58 -9.78
N GLN A 1017 -17.86 5.27 -10.90
CA GLN A 1017 -18.90 4.97 -11.92
C GLN A 1017 -18.91 3.50 -12.41
N GLN A 1018 -17.79 2.78 -12.31
CA GLN A 1018 -17.69 1.37 -12.66
C GLN A 1018 -17.65 0.44 -11.44
N THR A 1019 -17.12 0.91 -10.31
CA THR A 1019 -16.68 0.08 -9.18
C THR A 1019 -17.48 0.28 -7.89
N VAL A 1020 -18.32 1.32 -7.82
CA VAL A 1020 -19.20 1.61 -6.68
C VAL A 1020 -20.64 1.61 -7.19
N LEU A 1021 -21.46 0.69 -6.67
CA LEU A 1021 -22.83 0.48 -7.15
C LEU A 1021 -23.89 1.33 -6.42
N THR A 1022 -23.53 1.96 -5.30
CA THR A 1022 -24.37 2.90 -4.53
C THR A 1022 -24.10 4.36 -4.92
N PRO A 1023 -25.02 5.30 -4.65
CA PRO A 1023 -24.80 6.72 -4.93
C PRO A 1023 -23.52 7.27 -4.26
N ARG A 1024 -22.61 7.87 -5.05
CA ARG A 1024 -21.43 8.59 -4.52
C ARG A 1024 -21.83 10.00 -4.08
N LEU A 1025 -21.29 10.45 -2.96
CA LEU A 1025 -21.50 11.79 -2.43
C LEU A 1025 -20.47 12.78 -3.03
N PRO A 1026 -20.87 13.97 -3.55
CA PRO A 1026 -19.93 14.99 -4.02
C PRO A 1026 -18.85 15.40 -3.01
N GLU A 1027 -19.19 15.34 -1.72
CA GLU A 1027 -18.33 15.63 -0.57
C GLU A 1027 -17.49 14.43 -0.08
N ASP A 1028 -17.44 13.30 -0.81
CA ASP A 1028 -16.53 12.21 -0.46
C ASP A 1028 -15.07 12.61 -0.68
N ARG A 1029 -14.25 12.46 0.37
CA ARG A 1029 -12.83 12.83 0.43
C ARG A 1029 -11.98 11.70 1.00
N PHE A 1030 -12.41 10.43 0.93
CA PHE A 1030 -11.72 9.31 1.60
C PHE A 1030 -10.21 9.21 1.31
N LEU A 1031 -9.76 9.65 0.12
CA LEU A 1031 -8.35 9.77 -0.27
C LEU A 1031 -7.50 10.54 0.76
N CYS A 1032 -8.05 11.58 1.40
CA CYS A 1032 -7.41 12.34 2.48
C CYS A 1032 -7.08 11.49 3.72
N SER A 1033 -7.60 10.24 3.79
CA SER A 1033 -7.30 9.25 4.82
C SER A 1033 -6.79 7.91 4.28
N PHE A 1034 -6.45 7.81 2.98
CA PHE A 1034 -5.96 6.57 2.37
C PHE A 1034 -4.46 6.35 2.63
N SER A 1035 -4.12 6.13 3.91
CA SER A 1035 -2.74 6.05 4.41
C SER A 1035 -1.88 4.99 3.72
N HIS A 1036 -2.45 3.92 3.16
CA HIS A 1036 -1.72 2.90 2.40
C HIS A 1036 -0.84 3.47 1.28
N ILE A 1037 -1.29 4.51 0.55
CA ILE A 1037 -0.62 5.03 -0.66
C ILE A 1037 0.06 6.40 -0.46
N PHE A 1038 -0.33 7.14 0.59
CA PHE A 1038 0.19 8.47 0.92
C PHE A 1038 1.00 8.53 2.22
N GLY A 1039 0.84 7.56 3.14
CA GLY A 1039 1.58 7.43 4.39
C GLY A 1039 2.12 6.01 4.62
N GLY A 1040 2.35 5.25 3.54
CA GLY A 1040 2.66 3.82 3.56
C GLY A 1040 3.21 3.30 2.23
N GLY A 1041 3.56 2.01 2.19
CA GLY A 1041 4.32 1.40 1.09
C GLY A 1041 3.56 1.09 -0.21
N TYR A 1042 2.23 1.19 -0.23
CA TYR A 1042 1.38 0.63 -1.29
C TYR A 1042 1.13 1.58 -2.48
N SER A 1043 1.94 2.63 -2.66
CA SER A 1043 1.80 3.59 -3.76
C SER A 1043 2.12 2.96 -5.13
N ALA A 1044 1.15 2.96 -6.05
CA ALA A 1044 1.12 2.11 -7.24
C ALA A 1044 1.37 0.64 -6.89
N GLY A 1045 0.65 0.17 -5.89
CA GLY A 1045 0.89 -1.08 -5.18
C GLY A 1045 -0.30 -1.56 -4.35
N TYR A 1046 -1.43 -0.86 -4.26
CA TYR A 1046 -2.59 -1.36 -3.49
C TYR A 1046 -3.23 -2.60 -4.15
N TYR A 1047 -2.98 -2.82 -5.44
CA TYR A 1047 -3.34 -4.08 -6.12
C TYR A 1047 -2.63 -5.32 -5.53
N SER A 1048 -1.51 -5.14 -4.80
CA SER A 1048 -0.74 -6.21 -4.16
C SER A 1048 -1.61 -7.14 -3.32
N TYR A 1049 -2.60 -6.58 -2.60
CA TYR A 1049 -3.57 -7.37 -1.83
C TYR A 1049 -4.29 -8.40 -2.69
N LYS A 1050 -4.90 -8.00 -3.82
CA LYS A 1050 -5.64 -8.93 -4.71
C LYS A 1050 -4.69 -9.79 -5.57
N TRP A 1051 -3.46 -9.33 -5.82
CA TRP A 1051 -2.41 -10.13 -6.46
C TRP A 1051 -2.01 -11.30 -5.57
N SER A 1052 -1.54 -11.03 -4.35
CA SER A 1052 -1.20 -12.06 -3.36
C SER A 1052 -2.39 -12.93 -2.96
N GLU A 1053 -3.61 -12.40 -2.90
CA GLU A 1053 -4.81 -13.18 -2.55
C GLU A 1053 -5.08 -14.30 -3.57
N THR A 1054 -4.69 -14.05 -4.82
CA THR A 1054 -4.73 -15.04 -5.90
C THR A 1054 -3.72 -16.17 -5.64
N TYR A 1055 -2.50 -15.82 -5.20
CA TYR A 1055 -1.45 -16.79 -4.84
C TYR A 1055 -1.74 -17.53 -3.53
N SER A 1056 -2.33 -16.88 -2.54
CA SER A 1056 -2.63 -17.50 -1.23
C SER A 1056 -3.82 -18.45 -1.30
N ALA A 1057 -4.88 -18.11 -2.05
CA ALA A 1057 -6.00 -19.01 -2.33
C ALA A 1057 -5.56 -20.26 -3.11
N ASP A 1058 -4.70 -20.09 -4.12
CA ASP A 1058 -4.14 -21.21 -4.90
C ASP A 1058 -3.09 -22.00 -4.09
N ALA A 1059 -2.36 -21.35 -3.18
CA ALA A 1059 -1.52 -22.06 -2.21
C ALA A 1059 -2.37 -22.94 -1.30
N TYR A 1060 -3.51 -22.43 -0.82
CA TYR A 1060 -4.45 -23.20 -0.02
C TYR A 1060 -5.11 -24.33 -0.80
N ALA A 1061 -5.38 -24.15 -2.09
CA ALA A 1061 -5.84 -25.22 -2.97
C ALA A 1061 -4.86 -26.41 -3.03
N ALA A 1062 -3.54 -26.18 -2.90
CA ALA A 1062 -2.56 -27.28 -2.78
C ALA A 1062 -2.74 -28.09 -1.48
N PHE A 1063 -3.19 -27.48 -0.38
CA PHE A 1063 -3.54 -28.19 0.85
C PHE A 1063 -4.87 -28.96 0.71
N GLU A 1064 -5.86 -28.41 0.00
CA GLU A 1064 -7.10 -29.11 -0.34
C GLU A 1064 -6.83 -30.35 -1.20
N GLU A 1065 -5.99 -30.22 -2.23
CA GLU A 1065 -5.52 -31.31 -3.10
C GLU A 1065 -4.79 -32.38 -2.27
N ALA A 1066 -3.84 -31.98 -1.42
CA ALA A 1066 -3.07 -32.89 -0.58
C ALA A 1066 -3.94 -33.62 0.46
N ARG A 1067 -4.90 -32.92 1.07
CA ARG A 1067 -5.90 -33.50 1.98
C ARG A 1067 -6.80 -34.50 1.24
N THR A 1068 -7.30 -34.14 0.07
CA THR A 1068 -8.18 -35.01 -0.75
C THR A 1068 -7.46 -36.29 -1.16
N LYS A 1069 -6.16 -36.21 -1.47
CA LYS A 1069 -5.37 -37.34 -1.96
C LYS A 1069 -4.74 -38.21 -0.86
N TYR A 1070 -4.37 -37.64 0.29
CA TYR A 1070 -3.58 -38.32 1.33
C TYR A 1070 -4.04 -38.06 2.78
N GLY A 1071 -5.18 -37.39 3.00
CA GLY A 1071 -5.70 -37.04 4.32
C GLY A 1071 -4.77 -36.14 5.13
N THR A 1072 -4.81 -36.26 6.46
CA THR A 1072 -4.00 -35.46 7.40
C THR A 1072 -2.49 -35.59 7.18
N LYS A 1073 -2.01 -36.70 6.63
CA LYS A 1073 -0.59 -36.87 6.23
C LYS A 1073 -0.23 -35.92 5.08
N GLY A 1074 -1.13 -35.77 4.10
CA GLY A 1074 -0.97 -34.80 3.00
C GLY A 1074 -0.90 -33.36 3.51
N ILE A 1075 -1.77 -32.99 4.45
CA ILE A 1075 -1.76 -31.66 5.09
C ILE A 1075 -0.39 -31.34 5.69
N ARG A 1076 0.17 -32.25 6.52
CA ARG A 1076 1.46 -32.01 7.18
C ARG A 1076 2.64 -32.03 6.19
N SER A 1077 2.63 -32.88 5.18
CA SER A 1077 3.66 -32.86 4.13
C SER A 1077 3.61 -31.56 3.32
N MET A 1078 2.42 -31.05 2.99
CA MET A 1078 2.26 -29.76 2.32
C MET A 1078 2.62 -28.58 3.23
N GLY A 1079 2.32 -28.66 4.53
CA GLY A 1079 2.71 -27.67 5.53
C GLY A 1079 4.22 -27.56 5.72
N GLN A 1080 4.93 -28.69 5.75
CA GLN A 1080 6.40 -28.70 5.72
C GLN A 1080 6.94 -28.09 4.41
N HIS A 1081 6.36 -28.42 3.25
CA HIS A 1081 6.76 -27.86 1.95
C HIS A 1081 6.54 -26.34 1.86
N TYR A 1082 5.40 -25.85 2.36
CA TYR A 1082 5.07 -24.43 2.46
C TYR A 1082 6.05 -23.69 3.40
N ARG A 1083 6.35 -24.31 4.56
CA ARG A 1083 7.34 -23.80 5.51
C ARG A 1083 8.73 -23.74 4.88
N ASP A 1084 9.16 -24.77 4.15
CA ASP A 1084 10.50 -24.85 3.55
C ASP A 1084 10.65 -24.03 2.25
N THR A 1085 9.58 -23.46 1.71
CA THR A 1085 9.59 -22.59 0.52
C THR A 1085 9.14 -21.16 0.87
N ILE A 1086 7.82 -20.93 0.96
CA ILE A 1086 7.18 -19.61 1.14
C ILE A 1086 7.64 -18.89 2.40
N LEU A 1087 7.87 -19.62 3.50
CA LEU A 1087 8.31 -19.03 4.78
C LEU A 1087 9.83 -19.05 4.99
N ALA A 1088 10.57 -19.96 4.35
CA ALA A 1088 12.00 -20.16 4.61
C ALA A 1088 12.94 -19.39 3.66
N LEU A 1089 12.54 -19.15 2.40
CA LEU A 1089 13.45 -18.62 1.37
C LEU A 1089 13.58 -17.10 1.36
N GLY A 1090 12.68 -16.38 2.05
CA GLY A 1090 12.67 -14.93 2.18
C GLY A 1090 12.77 -14.19 0.83
N GLY A 1091 13.42 -13.03 0.84
CA GLY A 1091 13.83 -12.33 -0.38
C GLY A 1091 15.04 -12.97 -1.08
N GLY A 1092 15.59 -14.08 -0.58
CA GLY A 1092 16.79 -14.71 -1.12
C GLY A 1092 16.56 -15.48 -2.42
N THR A 1093 15.31 -15.85 -2.69
CA THR A 1093 14.86 -16.46 -3.96
C THR A 1093 13.77 -15.58 -4.56
N ALA A 1094 13.69 -15.48 -5.89
CA ALA A 1094 12.63 -14.68 -6.51
C ALA A 1094 11.25 -15.36 -6.32
N PRO A 1095 10.19 -14.63 -5.95
CA PRO A 1095 8.86 -15.20 -5.67
C PRO A 1095 8.28 -16.08 -6.77
N LYS A 1096 8.54 -15.80 -8.05
CA LYS A 1096 8.14 -16.66 -9.18
C LYS A 1096 8.78 -18.06 -9.13
N ASP A 1097 10.00 -18.13 -8.59
CA ASP A 1097 10.80 -19.36 -8.49
C ASP A 1097 10.45 -20.11 -7.20
N VAL A 1098 10.24 -19.39 -6.09
CA VAL A 1098 9.62 -19.92 -4.85
C VAL A 1098 8.24 -20.52 -5.17
N TRP A 1099 7.42 -19.83 -5.96
CA TRP A 1099 6.10 -20.31 -6.38
C TRP A 1099 6.17 -21.56 -7.25
N ARG A 1100 7.10 -21.60 -8.22
CA ARG A 1100 7.30 -22.80 -9.06
C ARG A 1100 7.77 -23.99 -8.23
N GLU A 1101 8.60 -23.78 -7.21
CA GLU A 1101 9.05 -24.82 -6.27
C GLU A 1101 7.93 -25.29 -5.35
N PHE A 1102 7.13 -24.35 -4.79
CA PHE A 1102 6.01 -24.68 -3.92
C PHE A 1102 4.86 -25.39 -4.67
N ARG A 1103 4.34 -24.76 -5.74
CA ARG A 1103 3.12 -25.19 -6.44
C ARG A 1103 3.37 -26.18 -7.58
N GLY A 1104 4.61 -26.29 -8.07
CA GLY A 1104 4.98 -27.16 -9.20
C GLY A 1104 4.58 -26.63 -10.58
N ARG A 1105 4.17 -25.36 -10.69
CA ARG A 1105 3.84 -24.67 -11.96
C ARG A 1105 4.13 -23.18 -11.89
N GLU A 1106 4.33 -22.55 -13.05
CA GLU A 1106 4.76 -21.14 -13.16
C GLU A 1106 3.62 -20.14 -12.92
N ASN A 1107 2.47 -20.36 -13.57
CA ASN A 1107 1.32 -19.47 -13.43
C ASN A 1107 0.52 -19.80 -12.16
N VAL A 1108 -0.05 -18.76 -11.54
CA VAL A 1108 -1.08 -18.87 -10.50
C VAL A 1108 -2.46 -19.14 -11.10
N ASP A 1109 -3.33 -19.87 -10.40
CA ASP A 1109 -4.69 -20.19 -10.84
C ASP A 1109 -5.73 -19.31 -10.13
N VAL A 1110 -6.21 -18.29 -10.85
CA VAL A 1110 -7.23 -17.34 -10.37
C VAL A 1110 -8.55 -18.03 -10.02
N THR A 1111 -8.82 -19.22 -10.56
CA THR A 1111 -10.08 -19.95 -10.26
C THR A 1111 -10.12 -20.47 -8.82
N ALA A 1112 -8.97 -20.63 -8.15
CA ALA A 1112 -8.93 -20.94 -6.72
C ALA A 1112 -9.58 -19.82 -5.89
N LEU A 1113 -9.15 -18.57 -6.10
CA LEU A 1113 -9.71 -17.40 -5.44
C LEU A 1113 -11.19 -17.18 -5.77
N LEU A 1114 -11.57 -17.30 -7.06
CA LEU A 1114 -12.96 -17.14 -7.47
C LEU A 1114 -13.87 -18.19 -6.83
N ARG A 1115 -13.43 -19.46 -6.74
CA ARG A 1115 -14.15 -20.52 -6.02
C ARG A 1115 -14.24 -20.22 -4.51
N HIS A 1116 -13.14 -19.85 -3.88
CA HIS A 1116 -13.09 -19.53 -2.44
C HIS A 1116 -13.94 -18.32 -2.04
N SER A 1117 -14.22 -17.41 -2.97
CA SER A 1117 -15.07 -16.23 -2.75
C SER A 1117 -16.53 -16.43 -3.20
N GLY A 1118 -16.91 -17.58 -3.75
CA GLY A 1118 -18.26 -17.77 -4.33
C GLY A 1118 -18.51 -16.99 -5.63
N LEU A 1119 -17.44 -16.58 -6.33
CA LEU A 1119 -17.42 -15.81 -7.58
C LEU A 1119 -17.12 -16.65 -8.83
N SER A 1120 -17.19 -17.98 -8.71
CA SER A 1120 -17.11 -18.92 -9.84
C SER A 1120 -18.45 -19.02 -10.60
N LYS A 1121 -18.38 -19.18 -11.93
CA LYS A 1121 -19.52 -19.32 -12.84
C LYS A 1121 -20.19 -20.69 -12.82
#